data_AF-A0AAP4ANP1-F1
#
_entry.id   AF-A0AAP4ANP1-F1
#
_cell.length_a   1.000
_cell.length_b   1.000
_cell.length_c   1.000
_cell.angle_alpha   90.00
_cell.angle_beta   90.00
_cell.angle_gamma   90.00
#
_symmetry.space_group_name_H-M   'P 1'
#
loop_
_entity.id
_entity.type
_entity.pdbx_description
1 polymer ?
#
loop_
_entity_poly.entity_id
_entity_poly.type
_entity_poly.pdbx_seq_one_letter_code
_entity_poly.pdbx_strand_id
1 'polypeptide(L)'
;MTKKLMYSSIFSVLSFTPAVFSISCSQKNSYLDINKISRKYLKILSGNQIAIFHNQNKIFYFYEKGKRLYFQSAVFDDKKNEFKLFKDKNNFVIYKPDFTFKKTWYQQLNQFNSMNIIEGNEKTNISNILTEYPFESVDAANGFNDDWFLAMSQKLGFDFNRAGDPYFADLQTIIFKVIFDLNTNYNFLNSRRMVNVNNESVLKKIVFRPDFIQAKTWLDDAHEFEREVFKKYLVLYLNKFNVGVKDIIIDWKQAKAEESLSKETDFVSFKIKDIIDFNDKSIMPVEKLNNSYYINDFRKYDTDKKFGLGTTGIKSDELPLFNEYIPNPLLLINGKNYLTVNDNINHFVKGALEYDFWNSKGLIYLFKNFINDFFEIKIPKHKQNEDILYKIIDFEYTPYLGTNQILKAIVRVFKKDKSYKDYVWFSSNFDDHGHRLKGQIFKNKYYDSQSSSPENLTTEDIWNYTGLNKKIPKGISFKEFFNFQPVKKNEVSTEDINKVYTSVAFYKLLLKATNNLQDFKYWNNDIRQSYEASFLHTDSFQIKILASFINNYMLAYALNNEEEKLFTGVKRIDVSVLPTPYEVGKIHLKLNFMSYAGENDYKYKTEGEKKLVSVYIYWNDFKGYEKKSDYKEIEIEKIVEGEE
;
A
#
# COMPACT_ATOMS: atom_id res chain seq x y z
N MET A 1 14.07 75.94 -31.90
CA MET A 1 12.76 75.44 -31.40
C MET A 1 12.69 75.76 -29.91
N THR A 2 12.06 76.90 -29.58
CA THR A 2 10.76 77.03 -28.84
C THR A 2 10.91 76.90 -27.32
N LYS A 3 10.50 77.82 -26.44
CA LYS A 3 9.96 79.21 -26.45
C LYS A 3 9.93 79.64 -24.96
N LYS A 4 10.59 80.75 -24.57
CA LYS A 4 10.06 82.01 -23.97
C LYS A 4 9.03 81.98 -22.80
N LEU A 5 9.46 82.64 -21.71
CA LEU A 5 8.85 83.71 -20.87
C LEU A 5 7.67 83.49 -19.88
N MET A 6 7.99 83.83 -18.62
CA MET A 6 7.38 84.81 -17.67
C MET A 6 5.88 84.84 -17.29
N TYR A 7 5.68 84.81 -15.96
CA TYR A 7 4.80 85.61 -15.09
C TYR A 7 3.52 86.25 -15.66
N SER A 8 2.35 85.92 -15.07
CA SER A 8 1.66 86.81 -14.13
C SER A 8 0.38 86.20 -13.55
N SER A 9 0.07 86.69 -12.36
CA SER A 9 -1.06 86.55 -11.44
C SER A 9 -2.46 86.92 -11.98
N ILE A 10 -3.52 86.37 -11.34
CA ILE A 10 -4.72 87.05 -10.75
C ILE A 10 -6.03 86.21 -10.80
N PHE A 11 -6.56 85.95 -9.60
CA PHE A 11 -7.97 85.90 -9.11
C PHE A 11 -9.06 84.91 -9.59
N SER A 12 -9.64 84.24 -8.57
CA SER A 12 -11.07 83.95 -8.26
C SER A 12 -11.96 83.26 -9.31
N VAL A 13 -12.71 82.19 -9.00
CA VAL A 13 -13.99 82.25 -8.26
C VAL A 13 -14.46 80.83 -7.85
N LEU A 14 -14.91 80.71 -6.59
CA LEU A 14 -15.96 79.83 -6.01
C LEU A 14 -16.10 78.36 -6.47
N SER A 15 -15.94 77.42 -5.54
CA SER A 15 -17.10 76.79 -4.88
C SER A 15 -16.66 75.78 -3.80
N PHE A 16 -17.19 75.99 -2.60
CA PHE A 16 -17.26 75.02 -1.52
C PHE A 16 -17.96 73.74 -2.01
N THR A 17 -17.31 72.58 -1.88
CA THR A 17 -17.96 71.36 -1.43
C THR A 17 -16.99 70.60 -0.53
N PRO A 18 -17.39 70.21 0.70
CA PRO A 18 -16.55 69.37 1.54
C PRO A 18 -16.55 67.97 0.95
N ALA A 19 -15.36 67.42 0.70
CA ALA A 19 -15.19 66.01 0.42
C ALA A 19 -15.48 65.22 1.71
N VAL A 20 -16.76 65.04 2.00
CA VAL A 20 -17.23 63.93 2.84
C VAL A 20 -17.14 62.69 1.95
N PHE A 21 -16.12 61.86 2.18
CA PHE A 21 -16.26 60.40 2.26
C PHE A 21 -15.02 59.87 2.99
N SER A 22 -15.02 60.03 4.31
CA SER A 22 -14.44 59.03 5.19
C SER A 22 -15.19 57.71 4.95
N ILE A 23 -14.70 56.89 4.01
CA ILE A 23 -15.10 55.48 3.96
C ILE A 23 -14.51 54.88 5.23
N SER A 24 -15.34 54.68 6.25
CA SER A 24 -14.94 53.87 7.39
C SER A 24 -14.50 52.51 6.85
N CYS A 25 -13.21 52.20 6.97
CA CYS A 25 -12.76 50.81 6.89
C CYS A 25 -13.48 50.08 8.01
N SER A 26 -14.58 49.39 7.70
CA SER A 26 -15.20 48.47 8.64
C SER A 26 -14.12 47.43 8.97
N GLN A 27 -13.63 47.42 10.21
CA GLN A 27 -12.78 46.33 10.67
C GLN A 27 -13.52 45.02 10.37
N LYS A 28 -12.95 44.17 9.50
CA LYS A 28 -13.51 42.84 9.26
C LYS A 28 -13.42 42.07 10.57
N ASN A 29 -14.56 41.79 11.19
CA ASN A 29 -14.60 41.07 12.47
C ASN A 29 -14.51 39.54 12.31
N SER A 30 -14.59 39.04 11.06
CA SER A 30 -14.62 37.61 10.73
C SER A 30 -13.82 37.33 9.46
N TYR A 31 -13.04 36.25 9.49
CA TYR A 31 -12.13 35.87 8.42
C TYR A 31 -12.25 34.38 8.08
N LEU A 32 -12.05 34.04 6.80
CA LEU A 32 -11.88 32.66 6.35
C LEU A 32 -10.40 32.26 6.44
N ASP A 33 -10.13 31.11 7.03
CA ASP A 33 -8.80 30.51 7.11
C ASP A 33 -8.41 29.81 5.80
N ILE A 34 -7.86 30.57 4.85
CA ILE A 34 -7.44 30.02 3.56
C ILE A 34 -6.28 29.02 3.65
N ASN A 35 -5.56 29.00 4.77
CA ASN A 35 -4.52 28.00 5.06
C ASN A 35 -5.13 26.65 5.46
N LYS A 36 -6.39 26.63 5.93
CA LYS A 36 -7.16 25.41 6.18
C LYS A 36 -8.05 25.00 5.02
N ILE A 37 -8.57 25.93 4.22
CA ILE A 37 -9.38 25.56 3.06
C ILE A 37 -9.45 26.66 2.00
N SER A 38 -9.32 26.30 0.73
CA SER A 38 -9.45 27.26 -0.37
C SER A 38 -10.91 27.62 -0.65
N ARG A 39 -11.13 28.87 -1.06
CA ARG A 39 -12.42 29.31 -1.63
C ARG A 39 -12.83 28.47 -2.85
N LYS A 40 -11.85 27.93 -3.60
CA LYS A 40 -12.09 27.05 -4.76
C LYS A 40 -12.86 25.79 -4.36
N TYR A 41 -12.54 25.22 -3.21
CA TYR A 41 -13.29 24.09 -2.65
C TYR A 41 -14.66 24.52 -2.12
N LEU A 42 -14.74 25.61 -1.37
CA LEU A 42 -16.04 26.06 -0.82
C LEU A 42 -17.08 26.38 -1.91
N LYS A 43 -16.63 26.81 -3.10
CA LYS A 43 -17.49 27.07 -4.28
C LYS A 43 -18.30 25.87 -4.76
N ILE A 44 -17.87 24.64 -4.48
CA ILE A 44 -18.60 23.43 -4.90
C ILE A 44 -19.58 22.92 -3.83
N LEU A 45 -19.51 23.44 -2.61
CA LEU A 45 -20.39 23.09 -1.50
C LEU A 45 -21.61 24.01 -1.46
N SER A 46 -22.67 23.59 -0.77
CA SER A 46 -23.76 24.48 -0.36
C SER A 46 -23.44 25.27 0.91
N GLY A 47 -24.20 26.32 1.20
CA GLY A 47 -24.01 27.11 2.43
C GLY A 47 -24.11 26.24 3.70
N ASN A 48 -25.09 25.34 3.79
CA ASN A 48 -25.21 24.38 4.89
C ASN A 48 -24.00 23.44 4.98
N GLN A 49 -23.50 22.94 3.85
CA GLN A 49 -22.28 22.12 3.83
C GLN A 49 -21.06 22.90 4.32
N ILE A 50 -20.93 24.18 3.98
CA ILE A 50 -19.84 25.05 4.48
C ILE A 50 -19.96 25.27 5.99
N ALA A 51 -21.18 25.44 6.52
CA ALA A 51 -21.42 25.57 7.96
C ALA A 51 -21.02 24.29 8.71
N ILE A 52 -21.40 23.11 8.19
CA ILE A 52 -20.94 21.81 8.71
C ILE A 52 -19.42 21.70 8.67
N PHE A 53 -18.81 22.05 7.55
CA PHE A 53 -17.37 22.00 7.41
C PHE A 53 -16.66 22.89 8.44
N HIS A 54 -17.22 24.07 8.74
CA HIS A 54 -16.75 24.90 9.83
C HIS A 54 -16.91 24.23 11.19
N ASN A 55 -18.07 23.68 11.49
CA ASN A 55 -18.32 23.05 12.79
C ASN A 55 -17.35 21.90 13.07
N GLN A 56 -16.97 21.16 12.02
CA GLN A 56 -16.03 20.04 12.08
C GLN A 56 -14.55 20.45 12.08
N ASN A 57 -14.16 21.46 11.29
CA ASN A 57 -12.74 21.75 11.00
C ASN A 57 -12.26 23.14 11.43
N LYS A 58 -13.18 23.99 11.90
CA LYS A 58 -12.95 25.38 12.32
C LYS A 58 -12.23 26.20 11.25
N ILE A 59 -12.96 26.61 10.21
CA ILE A 59 -12.42 27.39 9.07
C ILE A 59 -12.66 28.89 9.15
N PHE A 60 -13.49 29.36 10.09
CA PHE A 60 -13.76 30.78 10.29
C PHE A 60 -13.16 31.22 11.61
N TYR A 61 -12.52 32.39 11.61
CA TYR A 61 -11.80 32.89 12.77
C TYR A 61 -11.97 34.40 12.92
N PHE A 62 -11.64 34.90 14.11
CA PHE A 62 -11.61 36.31 14.46
C PHE A 62 -10.33 36.62 15.26
N TYR A 63 -10.05 37.90 15.45
CA TYR A 63 -9.00 38.35 16.34
C TYR A 63 -9.59 38.93 17.61
N GLU A 64 -9.04 38.52 18.75
CA GLU A 64 -9.35 39.10 20.06
C GLU A 64 -8.04 39.38 20.79
N LYS A 65 -7.83 40.65 21.17
CA LYS A 65 -6.58 41.11 21.80
C LYS A 65 -5.33 40.68 21.01
N GLY A 66 -5.39 40.76 19.67
CA GLY A 66 -4.32 40.36 18.76
C GLY A 66 -4.11 38.86 18.58
N LYS A 67 -4.84 38.00 19.31
CA LYS A 67 -4.77 36.53 19.16
C LYS A 67 -5.83 36.03 18.18
N ARG A 68 -5.42 35.08 17.34
CA ARG A 68 -6.31 34.38 16.42
C ARG A 68 -7.14 33.33 17.17
N LEU A 69 -8.46 33.46 17.12
CA LEU A 69 -9.41 32.52 17.72
C LEU A 69 -10.42 32.04 16.68
N TYR A 70 -10.89 30.80 16.80
CA TYR A 70 -11.90 30.25 15.88
C TYR A 70 -13.30 30.39 16.47
N PHE A 71 -14.29 30.62 15.61
CA PHE A 71 -15.70 30.54 16.02
C PHE A 71 -16.03 29.12 16.47
N GLN A 72 -16.91 28.99 17.47
CA GLN A 72 -17.34 27.71 18.01
C GLN A 72 -18.27 26.98 17.05
N SER A 73 -19.18 27.69 16.41
CA SER A 73 -20.09 27.12 15.41
C SER A 73 -20.49 28.13 14.34
N ALA A 74 -21.05 27.59 13.25
CA ALA A 74 -21.65 28.32 12.16
C ALA A 74 -23.01 27.71 11.82
N VAL A 75 -23.96 28.59 11.49
CA VAL A 75 -25.26 28.25 10.90
C VAL A 75 -25.44 29.10 9.65
N PHE A 76 -25.96 28.50 8.58
CA PHE A 76 -26.23 29.20 7.33
C PHE A 76 -27.70 29.65 7.26
N ASP A 77 -27.93 30.88 6.83
CA ASP A 77 -29.27 31.42 6.56
C ASP A 77 -29.50 31.44 5.04
N ASP A 78 -30.21 30.42 4.54
CA ASP A 78 -30.51 30.24 3.11
C ASP A 78 -31.27 31.43 2.50
N LYS A 79 -32.05 32.18 3.30
CA LYS A 79 -32.86 33.30 2.81
C LYS A 79 -32.01 34.55 2.58
N LYS A 80 -31.03 34.76 3.47
CA LYS A 80 -30.15 35.95 3.44
C LYS A 80 -28.80 35.70 2.78
N ASN A 81 -28.48 34.43 2.50
CA ASN A 81 -27.23 34.01 1.90
C ASN A 81 -26.01 34.41 2.76
N GLU A 82 -26.14 34.27 4.08
CA GLU A 82 -25.16 34.68 5.09
C GLU A 82 -24.93 33.62 6.15
N PHE A 83 -23.80 33.69 6.84
CA PHE A 83 -23.47 32.81 7.96
C PHE A 83 -23.60 33.55 9.29
N LYS A 84 -24.28 32.93 10.25
CA LYS A 84 -24.19 33.33 11.66
C LYS A 84 -23.04 32.55 12.29
N LEU A 85 -21.98 33.27 12.66
CA LEU A 85 -20.77 32.71 13.26
C LEU A 85 -20.77 32.96 14.76
N PHE A 86 -20.86 31.91 15.57
CA PHE A 86 -21.02 31.98 17.02
C PHE A 86 -19.66 31.96 17.70
N LYS A 87 -19.38 32.99 18.51
CA LYS A 87 -18.23 33.00 19.43
C LYS A 87 -18.50 32.12 20.64
N ASP A 88 -19.74 32.16 21.12
CA ASP A 88 -20.31 31.35 22.19
C ASP A 88 -21.83 31.18 21.92
N LYS A 89 -22.56 30.52 22.84
CA LYS A 89 -23.99 30.23 22.68
C LYS A 89 -24.86 31.47 22.43
N ASN A 90 -24.48 32.64 22.92
CA ASN A 90 -25.31 33.85 22.88
C ASN A 90 -24.74 34.94 21.97
N ASN A 91 -23.46 34.89 21.61
CA ASN A 91 -22.78 35.91 20.83
C ASN A 91 -22.44 35.41 19.43
N PHE A 92 -23.04 36.01 18.41
CA PHE A 92 -22.72 35.73 17.01
C PHE A 92 -22.40 36.98 16.20
N VAL A 93 -21.69 36.78 15.10
CA VAL A 93 -21.40 37.81 14.08
C VAL A 93 -21.95 37.32 12.75
N ILE A 94 -22.53 38.24 11.98
CA ILE A 94 -22.98 37.95 10.62
C ILE A 94 -21.78 38.02 9.67
N TYR A 95 -21.54 36.95 8.93
CA TYR A 95 -20.53 36.87 7.89
C TYR A 95 -21.19 36.69 6.53
N LYS A 96 -21.06 37.69 5.67
CA LYS A 96 -21.43 37.60 4.26
C LYS A 96 -20.23 37.09 3.46
N PRO A 97 -20.33 35.93 2.79
CA PRO A 97 -19.23 35.38 2.00
C PRO A 97 -18.81 36.31 0.87
N ASP A 98 -17.50 36.38 0.63
CA ASP A 98 -16.91 37.05 -0.54
C ASP A 98 -16.70 36.10 -1.73
N PHE A 99 -17.35 34.94 -1.70
CA PHE A 99 -17.29 33.90 -2.72
C PHE A 99 -18.65 33.28 -2.98
N THR A 100 -18.84 32.75 -4.19
CA THR A 100 -20.03 32.00 -4.57
C THR A 100 -20.00 30.58 -4.01
N PHE A 101 -21.17 29.96 -3.89
CA PHE A 101 -21.33 28.56 -3.49
C PHE A 101 -22.58 27.99 -4.15
N LYS A 102 -22.74 26.66 -4.13
CA LYS A 102 -23.85 25.96 -4.79
C LYS A 102 -25.13 26.06 -3.99
N LYS A 103 -26.27 25.89 -4.66
CA LYS A 103 -27.55 25.68 -3.98
C LYS A 103 -27.58 24.29 -3.34
N THR A 104 -28.47 24.10 -2.37
CA THR A 104 -28.86 22.78 -1.87
C THR A 104 -29.67 22.02 -2.92
N TRP A 105 -29.92 20.76 -2.65
CA TRP A 105 -30.74 19.88 -3.46
C TRP A 105 -32.03 19.52 -2.74
N TYR A 106 -33.08 19.27 -3.51
CA TYR A 106 -34.27 18.57 -3.07
C TYR A 106 -34.69 17.59 -4.17
N GLN A 107 -35.59 16.68 -3.83
CA GLN A 107 -36.03 15.62 -4.73
C GLN A 107 -37.48 15.84 -5.12
N GLN A 108 -37.79 15.62 -6.40
CA GLN A 108 -39.16 15.71 -6.91
C GLN A 108 -39.43 14.59 -7.90
N LEU A 109 -40.54 13.87 -7.71
CA LEU A 109 -41.03 12.88 -8.65
C LEU A 109 -41.64 13.60 -9.86
N ASN A 110 -41.21 13.21 -11.05
CA ASN A 110 -41.73 13.76 -12.30
C ASN A 110 -42.95 12.97 -12.82
N GLN A 111 -43.54 13.46 -13.91
CA GLN A 111 -44.70 12.84 -14.57
C GLN A 111 -44.46 11.43 -15.13
N PHE A 112 -43.21 11.00 -15.27
CA PHE A 112 -42.80 9.69 -15.77
C PHE A 112 -42.46 8.70 -14.64
N ASN A 113 -42.88 8.99 -13.40
CA ASN A 113 -42.58 8.19 -12.21
C ASN A 113 -41.07 8.01 -12.00
N SER A 114 -40.30 9.08 -12.22
CA SER A 114 -38.85 9.11 -12.00
C SER A 114 -38.46 10.26 -11.08
N MET A 115 -37.63 9.96 -10.09
CA MET A 115 -37.11 10.91 -9.12
C MET A 115 -36.03 11.78 -9.75
N ASN A 116 -36.20 13.10 -9.67
CA ASN A 116 -35.23 14.08 -10.13
C ASN A 116 -34.60 14.82 -8.94
N ILE A 117 -33.32 15.19 -9.09
CA ILE A 117 -32.65 16.15 -8.20
C ILE A 117 -32.79 17.56 -8.75
N ILE A 118 -33.27 18.48 -7.92
CA ILE A 118 -33.47 19.89 -8.28
C ILE A 118 -32.64 20.79 -7.37
N GLU A 119 -32.00 21.80 -7.94
CA GLU A 119 -31.29 22.83 -7.17
C GLU A 119 -32.27 23.82 -6.54
N GLY A 120 -32.37 23.82 -5.22
CA GLY A 120 -33.27 24.69 -4.48
C GLY A 120 -33.05 24.60 -2.98
N ASN A 121 -33.74 25.47 -2.24
CA ASN A 121 -33.57 25.62 -0.78
C ASN A 121 -34.65 24.89 0.02
N GLU A 122 -35.43 24.02 -0.62
CA GLU A 122 -36.43 23.21 0.06
C GLU A 122 -35.78 22.26 1.05
N LYS A 123 -36.43 22.08 2.21
CA LYS A 123 -35.94 21.19 3.27
C LYS A 123 -36.39 19.77 3.01
N THR A 124 -35.45 18.83 3.03
CA THR A 124 -35.76 17.40 3.02
C THR A 124 -35.99 16.89 4.43
N ASN A 125 -37.06 16.11 4.65
CA ASN A 125 -37.31 15.46 5.94
C ASN A 125 -36.33 14.28 6.13
N ILE A 126 -35.64 14.25 7.26
CA ILE A 126 -34.68 13.20 7.58
C ILE A 126 -35.30 11.80 7.58
N SER A 127 -36.56 11.65 7.98
CA SER A 127 -37.24 10.34 8.01
C SER A 127 -37.31 9.71 6.61
N ASN A 128 -37.42 10.52 5.56
CA ASN A 128 -37.47 10.06 4.17
C ASN A 128 -36.13 9.53 3.66
N ILE A 129 -35.03 9.85 4.33
CA ILE A 129 -33.68 9.42 3.98
C ILE A 129 -33.32 8.11 4.68
N LEU A 130 -33.99 7.78 5.79
CA LEU A 130 -33.69 6.62 6.62
C LEU A 130 -34.46 5.38 6.16
N THR A 131 -34.29 4.98 4.90
CA THR A 131 -34.84 3.72 4.39
C THR A 131 -33.84 2.60 4.64
N GLU A 132 -34.29 1.50 5.26
CA GLU A 132 -33.49 0.27 5.40
C GLU A 132 -33.65 -0.60 4.16
N TYR A 133 -32.62 -1.36 3.77
CA TYR A 133 -32.65 -2.32 2.67
C TYR A 133 -32.17 -3.69 3.16
N PRO A 134 -32.72 -4.80 2.62
CA PRO A 134 -32.19 -6.13 2.91
C PRO A 134 -30.71 -6.23 2.53
N PHE A 135 -29.94 -6.96 3.33
CA PHE A 135 -28.49 -7.08 3.10
C PHE A 135 -28.19 -7.68 1.72
N GLU A 136 -28.98 -8.65 1.26
CA GLU A 136 -28.80 -9.31 -0.04
C GLU A 136 -28.91 -8.32 -1.21
N SER A 137 -29.80 -7.33 -1.11
CA SER A 137 -29.92 -6.27 -2.12
C SER A 137 -28.76 -5.28 -2.08
N VAL A 138 -28.27 -4.98 -0.88
CA VAL A 138 -27.13 -4.08 -0.66
C VAL A 138 -25.83 -4.75 -1.15
N ASP A 139 -25.64 -6.03 -0.84
CA ASP A 139 -24.50 -6.83 -1.24
C ASP A 139 -24.48 -7.10 -2.74
N ALA A 140 -25.62 -7.46 -3.34
CA ALA A 140 -25.71 -7.66 -4.79
C ALA A 140 -25.32 -6.40 -5.58
N ALA A 141 -25.67 -5.21 -5.06
CA ALA A 141 -25.28 -3.95 -5.67
C ALA A 141 -23.82 -3.58 -5.37
N ASN A 142 -23.31 -3.84 -4.16
CA ASN A 142 -21.96 -3.54 -3.70
C ASN A 142 -21.41 -2.14 -4.08
N GLY A 143 -22.22 -1.09 -3.99
CA GLY A 143 -21.76 0.28 -4.18
C GLY A 143 -22.66 1.16 -5.05
N PHE A 144 -22.12 2.29 -5.47
CA PHE A 144 -22.87 3.32 -6.21
C PHE A 144 -22.89 3.03 -7.72
N ASN A 145 -23.86 2.23 -8.17
CA ASN A 145 -23.97 1.77 -9.56
C ASN A 145 -25.44 1.49 -9.97
N ASP A 146 -25.63 1.03 -11.20
CA ASP A 146 -26.94 0.72 -11.78
C ASP A 146 -27.72 -0.34 -10.98
N ASP A 147 -27.04 -1.35 -10.44
CA ASP A 147 -27.66 -2.41 -9.65
C ASP A 147 -28.23 -1.86 -8.33
N TRP A 148 -27.54 -0.90 -7.72
CA TRP A 148 -28.07 -0.18 -6.55
C TRP A 148 -29.36 0.57 -6.89
N PHE A 149 -29.38 1.31 -8.00
CA PHE A 149 -30.58 2.05 -8.41
C PHE A 149 -31.74 1.13 -8.80
N LEU A 150 -31.45 -0.04 -9.35
CA LEU A 150 -32.45 -1.08 -9.58
C LEU A 150 -33.04 -1.58 -8.26
N ALA A 151 -32.21 -1.88 -7.26
CA ALA A 151 -32.66 -2.29 -5.93
C ALA A 151 -33.50 -1.20 -5.24
N MET A 152 -33.11 0.08 -5.38
CA MET A 152 -33.91 1.21 -4.91
C MET A 152 -35.26 1.28 -5.60
N SER A 153 -35.29 1.17 -6.93
CA SER A 153 -36.51 1.27 -7.73
C SER A 153 -37.50 0.18 -7.39
N GLN A 154 -37.02 -1.07 -7.23
CA GLN A 154 -37.84 -2.19 -6.80
C GLN A 154 -38.47 -1.97 -5.41
N LYS A 155 -37.74 -1.35 -4.48
CA LYS A 155 -38.24 -1.08 -3.14
C LYS A 155 -39.20 0.11 -3.07
N LEU A 156 -38.91 1.17 -3.82
CA LEU A 156 -39.59 2.47 -3.70
C LEU A 156 -40.70 2.67 -4.73
N GLY A 157 -40.72 1.87 -5.80
CA GLY A 157 -41.78 1.89 -6.83
C GLY A 157 -41.64 3.00 -7.87
N PHE A 158 -40.47 3.62 -8.00
CA PHE A 158 -40.17 4.66 -8.99
C PHE A 158 -38.72 4.61 -9.45
N ASP A 159 -38.45 5.13 -10.64
CA ASP A 159 -37.09 5.16 -11.22
C ASP A 159 -36.30 6.41 -10.80
N PHE A 160 -35.03 6.51 -11.18
CA PHE A 160 -34.11 7.57 -10.79
C PHE A 160 -33.44 8.20 -12.02
N ASN A 161 -33.56 9.53 -12.17
CA ASN A 161 -32.89 10.24 -13.24
C ASN A 161 -31.43 10.54 -12.88
N ARG A 162 -30.52 9.83 -13.52
CA ARG A 162 -29.07 9.83 -13.22
C ARG A 162 -28.26 10.74 -14.15
N ALA A 163 -28.92 11.57 -14.96
CA ALA A 163 -28.23 12.52 -15.83
C ALA A 163 -27.43 13.54 -15.00
N GLY A 164 -26.13 13.64 -15.27
CA GLY A 164 -25.22 14.56 -14.55
C GLY A 164 -24.61 14.02 -13.26
N ASP A 165 -24.67 12.69 -13.02
CA ASP A 165 -24.14 12.01 -11.82
C ASP A 165 -24.68 12.57 -10.48
N PRO A 166 -26.00 12.73 -10.30
CA PRO A 166 -26.57 13.05 -9.01
C PRO A 166 -26.50 11.82 -8.08
N TYR A 167 -26.61 12.07 -6.77
CA TYR A 167 -27.01 11.06 -5.79
C TYR A 167 -28.33 11.49 -5.14
N PHE A 168 -29.00 10.56 -4.48
CA PHE A 168 -30.38 10.74 -3.99
C PHE A 168 -30.42 10.78 -2.46
N ALA A 169 -31.48 11.39 -1.91
CA ALA A 169 -31.65 11.56 -0.47
C ALA A 169 -32.14 10.25 0.16
N ASP A 170 -31.23 9.30 0.21
CA ASP A 170 -31.36 7.97 0.82
C ASP A 170 -30.02 7.64 1.50
N LEU A 171 -30.05 7.14 2.74
CA LEU A 171 -28.86 7.01 3.55
C LEU A 171 -27.89 5.96 2.99
N GLN A 172 -28.38 4.82 2.53
CA GLN A 172 -27.53 3.77 1.96
C GLN A 172 -26.88 4.26 0.64
N THR A 173 -27.64 4.99 -0.19
CA THR A 173 -27.12 5.67 -1.38
C THR A 173 -26.00 6.65 -1.05
N ILE A 174 -26.18 7.44 0.01
CA ILE A 174 -25.17 8.41 0.46
C ILE A 174 -23.91 7.70 0.94
N ILE A 175 -24.04 6.60 1.70
CA ILE A 175 -22.89 5.80 2.14
C ILE A 175 -22.12 5.29 0.92
N PHE A 176 -22.81 4.67 -0.05
CA PHE A 176 -22.20 4.21 -1.29
C PHE A 176 -21.53 5.34 -2.07
N LYS A 177 -22.15 6.52 -2.16
CA LYS A 177 -21.55 7.67 -2.85
C LYS A 177 -20.31 8.19 -2.13
N VAL A 178 -20.29 8.21 -0.79
CA VAL A 178 -19.12 8.57 0.01
C VAL A 178 -17.96 7.63 -0.29
N ILE A 179 -18.18 6.31 -0.24
CA ILE A 179 -17.14 5.31 -0.54
C ILE A 179 -16.66 5.43 -1.99
N PHE A 180 -17.58 5.57 -2.95
CA PHE A 180 -17.26 5.77 -4.36
C PHE A 180 -16.39 7.01 -4.59
N ASP A 181 -16.79 8.16 -4.05
CA ASP A 181 -16.06 9.42 -4.23
C ASP A 181 -14.68 9.40 -3.52
N LEU A 182 -14.54 8.67 -2.41
CA LEU A 182 -13.26 8.42 -1.73
C LEU A 182 -12.31 7.60 -2.60
N ASN A 183 -12.80 6.50 -3.17
CA ASN A 183 -12.00 5.57 -3.95
C ASN A 183 -11.57 6.17 -5.30
N THR A 184 -12.50 6.87 -5.96
CA THR A 184 -12.28 7.48 -7.28
C THR A 184 -11.69 8.89 -7.21
N ASN A 185 -11.53 9.46 -6.01
CA ASN A 185 -11.06 10.81 -5.79
C ASN A 185 -11.93 11.85 -6.55
N TYR A 186 -13.24 11.77 -6.37
CA TYR A 186 -14.25 12.52 -7.12
C TYR A 186 -15.10 13.47 -6.25
N ASN A 187 -15.90 14.33 -6.90
CA ASN A 187 -16.86 15.26 -6.29
C ASN A 187 -16.36 16.03 -5.04
N PHE A 188 -17.05 15.91 -3.88
CA PHE A 188 -16.73 16.64 -2.65
C PHE A 188 -15.48 16.11 -1.95
N LEU A 189 -15.07 14.87 -2.23
CA LEU A 189 -13.92 14.23 -1.62
C LEU A 189 -12.69 14.25 -2.55
N ASN A 190 -12.78 14.93 -3.70
CA ASN A 190 -11.67 15.12 -4.61
C ASN A 190 -10.55 15.94 -3.96
N SER A 191 -9.49 15.25 -3.59
CA SER A 191 -8.31 15.82 -2.95
C SER A 191 -7.54 16.84 -3.77
N ARG A 192 -7.66 16.82 -5.12
CA ARG A 192 -7.05 17.83 -5.99
C ARG A 192 -7.80 19.16 -5.93
N ARG A 193 -9.04 19.15 -5.43
CA ARG A 193 -9.87 20.34 -5.23
C ARG A 193 -9.92 20.76 -3.76
N MET A 194 -9.92 19.78 -2.85
CA MET A 194 -9.94 19.98 -1.40
C MET A 194 -8.55 20.33 -0.85
N VAL A 195 -8.08 21.52 -1.24
CA VAL A 195 -6.75 22.06 -0.93
C VAL A 195 -6.81 23.42 -0.23
N ASN A 196 -5.76 23.79 0.48
CA ASN A 196 -5.54 25.15 0.99
C ASN A 196 -5.03 26.10 -0.10
N VAL A 197 -4.73 27.35 0.28
CA VAL A 197 -4.12 28.34 -0.61
C VAL A 197 -2.77 27.91 -1.21
N ASN A 198 -2.03 27.04 -0.51
CA ASN A 198 -0.75 26.50 -0.97
C ASN A 198 -0.91 25.23 -1.83
N ASN A 199 -2.13 24.90 -2.24
CA ASN A 199 -2.46 23.69 -3.00
C ASN A 199 -2.16 22.37 -2.25
N GLU A 200 -2.00 22.43 -0.92
CA GLU A 200 -1.83 21.25 -0.08
C GLU A 200 -3.21 20.71 0.31
N SER A 201 -3.40 19.40 0.16
CA SER A 201 -4.67 18.78 0.55
C SER A 201 -4.79 18.73 2.08
N VAL A 202 -5.81 19.42 2.60
CA VAL A 202 -5.92 19.67 4.05
C VAL A 202 -6.58 18.53 4.79
N LEU A 203 -7.49 17.81 4.13
CA LEU A 203 -8.21 16.67 4.72
C LEU A 203 -7.68 15.30 4.26
N LYS A 204 -6.78 15.24 3.26
CA LYS A 204 -6.09 13.97 2.90
C LYS A 204 -5.20 13.41 4.01
N LYS A 205 -4.90 14.20 5.04
CA LYS A 205 -4.20 13.71 6.24
C LYS A 205 -5.07 12.76 7.07
N ILE A 206 -6.31 12.47 6.66
CA ILE A 206 -7.23 11.65 7.43
C ILE A 206 -8.22 11.01 6.45
N VAL A 207 -7.78 10.07 5.61
CA VAL A 207 -8.71 9.41 4.67
C VAL A 207 -8.70 7.92 4.96
N PHE A 208 -9.81 7.46 5.52
CA PHE A 208 -10.16 6.06 5.60
C PHE A 208 -10.39 5.49 4.19
N ARG A 209 -9.90 4.28 3.95
CA ARG A 209 -9.99 3.57 2.68
C ARG A 209 -10.36 2.10 2.97
N PRO A 210 -11.64 1.72 2.84
CA PRO A 210 -12.09 0.36 3.17
C PRO A 210 -11.35 -0.69 2.33
N ASP A 211 -11.00 -0.33 1.08
CA ASP A 211 -10.28 -1.18 0.14
C ASP A 211 -8.85 -1.54 0.57
N PHE A 212 -8.35 -1.09 1.72
CA PHE A 212 -7.04 -1.46 2.29
C PHE A 212 -7.09 -2.07 3.70
N ILE A 213 -8.27 -2.23 4.30
CA ILE A 213 -8.42 -2.72 5.68
C ILE A 213 -9.58 -3.71 5.80
N GLN A 214 -9.42 -4.75 6.61
CA GLN A 214 -10.52 -5.65 6.93
C GLN A 214 -11.59 -4.96 7.78
N ALA A 215 -12.86 -5.34 7.55
CA ALA A 215 -14.00 -4.83 8.30
C ALA A 215 -13.82 -5.02 9.82
N LYS A 216 -13.30 -6.18 10.23
CA LYS A 216 -13.02 -6.49 11.65
C LYS A 216 -11.97 -5.56 12.23
N THR A 217 -10.82 -5.41 11.57
CA THR A 217 -9.74 -4.53 12.03
C THR A 217 -10.20 -3.07 12.13
N TRP A 218 -11.00 -2.60 11.17
CA TRP A 218 -11.52 -1.23 11.18
C TRP A 218 -12.49 -0.94 12.33
N LEU A 219 -13.12 -1.97 12.90
CA LEU A 219 -14.00 -1.84 14.06
C LEU A 219 -13.23 -1.76 15.38
N ASP A 220 -11.93 -2.10 15.41
CA ASP A 220 -11.11 -2.03 16.62
C ASP A 220 -10.88 -0.59 17.11
N ASP A 221 -10.54 -0.43 18.39
CA ASP A 221 -10.32 0.87 19.03
C ASP A 221 -9.20 1.69 18.35
N ALA A 222 -8.22 1.03 17.73
CA ALA A 222 -7.13 1.69 17.01
C ALA A 222 -7.60 2.55 15.81
N HIS A 223 -8.80 2.29 15.29
CA HIS A 223 -9.36 2.96 14.11
C HIS A 223 -10.55 3.88 14.44
N GLU A 224 -10.75 4.25 15.72
CA GLU A 224 -11.84 5.16 16.14
C GLU A 224 -11.83 6.48 15.38
N PHE A 225 -10.64 7.05 15.16
CA PHE A 225 -10.49 8.30 14.43
C PHE A 225 -10.98 8.22 12.97
N GLU A 226 -10.81 7.07 12.32
CA GLU A 226 -11.28 6.83 10.95
C GLU A 226 -12.80 6.77 10.88
N ARG A 227 -13.42 6.11 11.87
CA ARG A 227 -14.89 6.06 12.03
C ARG A 227 -15.48 7.46 12.25
N GLU A 228 -14.81 8.29 13.04
CA GLU A 228 -15.21 9.69 13.25
C GLU A 228 -15.11 10.53 11.97
N VAL A 229 -14.18 10.21 11.08
CA VAL A 229 -14.05 10.91 9.80
C VAL A 229 -15.08 10.45 8.79
N PHE A 230 -15.36 9.15 8.73
CA PHE A 230 -16.47 8.62 7.95
C PHE A 230 -17.79 9.31 8.32
N LYS A 231 -18.09 9.43 9.63
CA LYS A 231 -19.26 10.18 10.13
C LYS A 231 -19.29 11.63 9.63
N LYS A 232 -18.15 12.33 9.64
CA LYS A 232 -18.06 13.72 9.15
C LYS A 232 -18.41 13.84 7.67
N TYR A 233 -17.96 12.89 6.85
CA TYR A 233 -18.33 12.84 5.43
C TYR A 233 -19.81 12.54 5.23
N LEU A 234 -20.37 11.61 6.00
CA LEU A 234 -21.79 11.30 5.97
C LEU A 234 -22.64 12.55 6.22
N VAL A 235 -22.34 13.31 7.28
CA VAL A 235 -23.01 14.58 7.60
C VAL A 235 -22.83 15.63 6.49
N LEU A 236 -21.64 15.70 5.87
CA LEU A 236 -21.39 16.62 4.75
C LEU A 236 -22.27 16.31 3.54
N TYR A 237 -22.42 15.04 3.17
CA TYR A 237 -23.26 14.64 2.03
C TYR A 237 -24.74 14.80 2.34
N LEU A 238 -25.21 14.40 3.52
CA LEU A 238 -26.59 14.58 3.96
C LEU A 238 -27.05 16.03 3.85
N ASN A 239 -26.21 16.98 4.29
CA ASN A 239 -26.56 18.40 4.27
C ASN A 239 -26.57 19.05 2.87
N LYS A 240 -26.24 18.30 1.82
CA LYS A 240 -26.57 18.74 0.46
C LYS A 240 -28.08 18.89 0.26
N PHE A 241 -28.88 18.07 0.96
CA PHE A 241 -30.35 18.04 0.88
C PHE A 241 -31.09 18.97 1.86
N ASN A 242 -30.38 19.95 2.44
CA ASN A 242 -30.93 20.90 3.42
C ASN A 242 -31.68 20.26 4.61
N VAL A 243 -31.12 19.17 5.15
CA VAL A 243 -31.73 18.40 6.26
C VAL A 243 -31.47 19.01 7.63
N GLY A 244 -30.47 19.90 7.76
CA GLY A 244 -30.16 20.55 9.04
C GLY A 244 -29.48 19.66 10.08
N VAL A 245 -28.79 18.60 9.64
CA VAL A 245 -28.14 17.62 10.52
C VAL A 245 -26.79 18.15 10.98
N LYS A 246 -26.59 18.31 12.29
CA LYS A 246 -25.31 18.70 12.89
C LYS A 246 -24.38 17.50 13.13
N ASP A 247 -24.93 16.41 13.67
CA ASP A 247 -24.16 15.20 14.02
C ASP A 247 -25.02 13.93 13.94
N ILE A 248 -24.36 12.77 13.85
CA ILE A 248 -24.99 11.44 13.81
C ILE A 248 -24.30 10.55 14.83
N ILE A 249 -25.05 9.97 15.76
CA ILE A 249 -24.52 9.07 16.77
C ILE A 249 -24.69 7.63 16.28
N ILE A 250 -23.59 6.95 15.95
CA ILE A 250 -23.58 5.56 15.45
C ILE A 250 -23.28 4.60 16.61
N ASP A 251 -23.95 3.44 16.65
CA ASP A 251 -23.66 2.37 17.61
C ASP A 251 -22.48 1.49 17.18
N TRP A 252 -21.27 2.03 17.24
CA TRP A 252 -20.06 1.26 16.88
C TRP A 252 -19.87 0.01 17.74
N LYS A 253 -20.37 -0.01 18.98
CA LYS A 253 -20.25 -1.17 19.87
C LYS A 253 -21.08 -2.38 19.39
N GLN A 254 -22.13 -2.13 18.62
CA GLN A 254 -22.98 -3.19 18.04
C GLN A 254 -22.71 -3.40 16.55
N ALA A 255 -21.80 -2.63 15.95
CA ALA A 255 -21.42 -2.80 14.55
C ALA A 255 -20.67 -4.13 14.36
N LYS A 256 -20.85 -4.75 13.19
CA LYS A 256 -20.27 -6.07 12.89
C LYS A 256 -19.71 -6.10 11.48
N ALA A 257 -18.70 -6.94 11.28
CA ALA A 257 -18.25 -7.32 9.95
C ALA A 257 -19.23 -8.37 9.38
N GLU A 258 -19.76 -8.11 8.19
CA GLU A 258 -20.61 -9.02 7.43
C GLU A 258 -19.85 -9.45 6.17
N GLU A 259 -19.79 -10.74 5.90
CA GLU A 259 -19.15 -11.26 4.70
C GLU A 259 -20.08 -11.05 3.49
N SER A 260 -19.53 -10.56 2.36
CA SER A 260 -20.27 -10.51 1.09
C SER A 260 -20.67 -11.91 0.62
N LEU A 261 -21.81 -12.06 -0.06
CA LEU A 261 -22.20 -13.32 -0.70
C LEU A 261 -21.19 -13.75 -1.78
N SER A 262 -20.50 -12.78 -2.40
CA SER A 262 -19.41 -13.01 -3.35
C SER A 262 -18.14 -13.53 -2.69
N LYS A 263 -17.97 -13.31 -1.38
CA LYS A 263 -16.76 -13.58 -0.59
C LYS A 263 -15.51 -12.81 -1.05
N GLU A 264 -15.68 -11.73 -1.81
CA GLU A 264 -14.56 -10.95 -2.35
C GLU A 264 -14.17 -9.78 -1.45
N THR A 265 -15.16 -9.23 -0.75
CA THR A 265 -15.07 -8.07 0.13
C THR A 265 -15.94 -8.28 1.35
N ASP A 266 -15.71 -7.51 2.40
CA ASP A 266 -16.57 -7.46 3.57
C ASP A 266 -17.37 -6.15 3.62
N PHE A 267 -18.41 -6.16 4.45
CA PHE A 267 -19.18 -5.00 4.83
C PHE A 267 -19.04 -4.75 6.33
N VAL A 268 -19.29 -3.51 6.75
CA VAL A 268 -19.58 -3.20 8.15
C VAL A 268 -21.05 -2.83 8.28
N SER A 269 -21.81 -3.65 9.00
CA SER A 269 -23.18 -3.36 9.39
C SER A 269 -23.21 -2.49 10.65
N PHE A 270 -24.03 -1.45 10.68
CA PHE A 270 -24.17 -0.56 11.84
C PHE A 270 -25.58 0.03 11.94
N LYS A 271 -25.89 0.59 13.12
CA LYS A 271 -27.15 1.29 13.42
C LYS A 271 -26.89 2.71 13.90
N ILE A 272 -27.84 3.60 13.67
CA ILE A 272 -27.81 4.98 14.16
C ILE A 272 -28.61 5.08 15.45
N LYS A 273 -27.97 5.48 16.55
CA LYS A 273 -28.62 5.76 17.84
C LYS A 273 -29.41 7.07 17.80
N ASP A 274 -28.84 8.09 17.18
CA ASP A 274 -29.43 9.42 17.18
C ASP A 274 -28.91 10.28 16.02
N ILE A 275 -29.68 11.31 15.66
CA ILE A 275 -29.32 12.35 14.70
C ILE A 275 -29.64 13.68 15.36
N ILE A 276 -28.65 14.56 15.47
CA ILE A 276 -28.75 15.82 16.19
C ILE A 276 -28.82 16.98 15.19
N ASP A 277 -29.75 17.91 15.37
CA ASP A 277 -29.87 19.12 14.56
C ASP A 277 -28.93 20.26 15.03
N PHE A 278 -28.93 21.39 14.33
CA PHE A 278 -28.14 22.57 14.73
C PHE A 278 -28.59 23.24 16.03
N ASN A 279 -29.76 22.89 16.57
CA ASN A 279 -30.29 23.36 17.85
C ASN A 279 -30.05 22.36 19.00
N ASP A 280 -29.20 21.36 18.78
CA ASP A 280 -28.91 20.29 19.74
C ASP A 280 -30.15 19.43 20.10
N LYS A 281 -31.11 19.30 19.18
CA LYS A 281 -32.29 18.43 19.33
C LYS A 281 -32.10 17.14 18.56
N SER A 282 -32.50 16.02 19.18
CA SER A 282 -32.68 14.76 18.47
C SER A 282 -33.79 14.90 17.43
N ILE A 283 -33.49 14.50 16.20
CA ILE A 283 -34.42 14.42 15.07
C ILE A 283 -34.51 12.98 14.51
N MET A 284 -34.01 12.00 15.28
CA MET A 284 -34.08 10.59 14.91
C MET A 284 -35.51 10.05 15.12
N PRO A 285 -36.19 9.54 14.08
CA PRO A 285 -37.51 8.95 14.24
C PRO A 285 -37.42 7.61 14.99
N VAL A 286 -38.33 7.37 15.93
CA VAL A 286 -38.32 6.19 16.81
C VAL A 286 -38.42 4.89 16.00
N GLU A 287 -39.26 4.89 14.97
CA GLU A 287 -39.48 3.75 14.06
C GLU A 287 -38.25 3.39 13.21
N LYS A 288 -37.24 4.27 13.17
CA LYS A 288 -36.02 4.08 12.37
C LYS A 288 -34.80 3.68 13.21
N LEU A 289 -34.91 3.67 14.54
CA LEU A 289 -33.78 3.41 15.46
C LEU A 289 -33.11 2.04 15.25
N ASN A 290 -33.86 1.06 14.75
CA ASN A 290 -33.38 -0.29 14.57
C ASN A 290 -32.89 -0.60 13.15
N ASN A 291 -33.00 0.38 12.23
CA ASN A 291 -32.57 0.20 10.85
C ASN A 291 -31.06 -0.05 10.77
N SER A 292 -30.69 -1.00 9.91
CA SER A 292 -29.32 -1.37 9.63
C SER A 292 -28.83 -0.74 8.32
N TYR A 293 -27.58 -0.27 8.35
CA TYR A 293 -26.89 0.34 7.21
C TYR A 293 -25.53 -0.31 7.04
N TYR A 294 -25.00 -0.28 5.82
CA TYR A 294 -23.80 -1.04 5.48
C TYR A 294 -22.77 -0.17 4.78
N ILE A 295 -21.54 -0.20 5.29
CA ILE A 295 -20.36 0.35 4.62
C ILE A 295 -19.72 -0.79 3.84
N ASN A 296 -19.46 -0.59 2.55
CA ASN A 296 -18.98 -1.63 1.66
C ASN A 296 -17.47 -1.52 1.38
N ASP A 297 -16.98 -2.45 0.55
CA ASP A 297 -15.65 -2.44 -0.05
C ASP A 297 -14.48 -2.69 0.92
N PHE A 298 -14.75 -3.31 2.08
CA PHE A 298 -13.67 -3.70 2.99
C PHE A 298 -12.85 -4.83 2.37
N ARG A 299 -11.53 -4.70 2.44
CA ARG A 299 -10.62 -5.69 1.88
C ARG A 299 -10.72 -7.00 2.63
N LYS A 300 -10.72 -8.10 1.87
CA LYS A 300 -10.57 -9.45 2.39
C LYS A 300 -9.19 -10.00 2.03
N TYR A 301 -8.47 -10.56 3.00
CA TYR A 301 -7.14 -11.14 2.77
C TYR A 301 -7.17 -12.66 2.64
N ASP A 302 -8.19 -13.34 3.13
CA ASP A 302 -8.41 -14.79 2.98
C ASP A 302 -8.98 -15.16 1.60
N THR A 303 -8.28 -14.71 0.56
CA THR A 303 -8.61 -14.91 -0.84
C THR A 303 -7.36 -15.21 -1.66
N ASP A 304 -7.52 -15.81 -2.84
CA ASP A 304 -6.44 -16.09 -3.79
C ASP A 304 -6.26 -14.98 -4.85
N LYS A 305 -7.10 -13.95 -4.76
CA LYS A 305 -7.06 -12.77 -5.63
C LYS A 305 -5.84 -11.89 -5.37
N LYS A 306 -5.69 -10.84 -6.17
CA LYS A 306 -4.65 -9.82 -6.03
C LYS A 306 -4.59 -9.35 -4.57
N PHE A 307 -3.38 -9.32 -3.98
CA PHE A 307 -3.10 -8.95 -2.59
C PHE A 307 -3.59 -9.93 -1.51
N GLY A 308 -4.28 -11.01 -1.89
CA GLY A 308 -4.75 -12.05 -0.99
C GLY A 308 -3.63 -12.98 -0.50
N LEU A 309 -3.91 -13.67 0.61
CA LEU A 309 -3.00 -14.55 1.34
C LEU A 309 -3.51 -16.00 1.43
N GLY A 310 -4.59 -16.30 0.70
CA GLY A 310 -5.19 -17.64 0.60
C GLY A 310 -6.32 -17.85 1.57
N THR A 311 -7.17 -18.84 1.28
CA THR A 311 -8.44 -19.09 1.99
C THR A 311 -8.29 -19.43 3.48
N THR A 312 -7.08 -19.76 3.94
CA THR A 312 -6.80 -19.97 5.37
C THR A 312 -6.53 -18.67 6.13
N GLY A 313 -6.40 -17.55 5.41
CA GLY A 313 -6.24 -16.21 5.98
C GLY A 313 -4.99 -16.06 6.85
N ILE A 314 -4.85 -14.90 7.51
CA ILE A 314 -3.80 -14.71 8.51
C ILE A 314 -4.23 -15.35 9.82
N LYS A 315 -3.35 -16.14 10.42
CA LYS A 315 -3.63 -16.77 11.72
C LYS A 315 -3.66 -15.72 12.84
N SER A 316 -4.56 -15.90 13.81
CA SER A 316 -4.80 -14.93 14.89
C SER A 316 -3.61 -14.71 15.84
N ASP A 317 -2.64 -15.61 15.83
CA ASP A 317 -1.37 -15.51 16.58
C ASP A 317 -0.29 -14.73 15.83
N GLU A 318 -0.52 -14.36 14.57
CA GLU A 318 0.42 -13.51 13.82
C GLU A 318 0.27 -12.02 14.18
N LEU A 319 1.34 -11.27 13.89
CA LEU A 319 1.36 -9.82 14.01
C LEU A 319 0.29 -9.18 13.10
N PRO A 320 -0.26 -8.00 13.47
CA PRO A 320 -1.21 -7.29 12.62
C PRO A 320 -0.58 -6.90 11.27
N LEU A 321 -1.42 -6.77 10.26
CA LEU A 321 -0.99 -6.38 8.91
C LEU A 321 -0.50 -4.93 8.85
N PHE A 322 0.66 -4.74 8.23
CA PHE A 322 1.18 -3.40 7.98
C PHE A 322 0.32 -2.61 6.99
N ASN A 323 -0.29 -3.27 5.99
CA ASN A 323 -1.20 -2.64 5.03
C ASN A 323 -2.48 -2.08 5.66
N GLU A 324 -2.94 -2.68 6.77
CA GLU A 324 -4.09 -2.18 7.51
C GLU A 324 -3.71 -0.98 8.37
N TYR A 325 -2.45 -0.90 8.80
CA TYR A 325 -1.91 0.24 9.53
C TYR A 325 -1.56 1.43 8.61
N ILE A 326 -0.99 1.15 7.44
CA ILE A 326 -0.65 2.12 6.40
C ILE A 326 -1.29 1.69 5.08
N PRO A 327 -2.30 2.42 4.59
CA PRO A 327 -2.91 2.11 3.29
C PRO A 327 -1.88 2.20 2.16
N ASN A 328 -1.75 1.12 1.40
CA ASN A 328 -0.87 0.98 0.23
C ASN A 328 0.57 1.52 0.42
N PRO A 329 1.35 0.97 1.36
CA PRO A 329 2.73 1.38 1.52
C PRO A 329 3.57 0.96 0.31
N LEU A 330 4.60 1.73 -0.01
CA LEU A 330 5.59 1.38 -1.03
C LEU A 330 6.93 1.04 -0.35
N LEU A 331 7.47 -0.14 -0.64
CA LEU A 331 8.82 -0.49 -0.21
C LEU A 331 9.82 0.08 -1.19
N LEU A 332 10.57 1.10 -0.77
CA LEU A 332 11.67 1.61 -1.58
C LEU A 332 12.89 0.71 -1.39
N ILE A 333 13.45 0.24 -2.50
CA ILE A 333 14.62 -0.63 -2.51
C ILE A 333 15.74 0.07 -3.27
N ASN A 334 16.77 0.49 -2.55
CA ASN A 334 17.97 1.10 -3.11
C ASN A 334 19.16 0.16 -2.90
N GLY A 335 19.56 -0.56 -3.95
CA GLY A 335 20.73 -1.44 -3.92
C GLY A 335 22.08 -0.70 -3.81
N LYS A 336 22.07 0.64 -3.66
CA LYS A 336 23.24 1.51 -3.55
C LYS A 336 24.21 1.23 -4.71
N ASN A 337 25.51 1.13 -4.43
CA ASN A 337 26.50 0.73 -5.43
C ASN A 337 26.60 -0.81 -5.59
N TYR A 338 25.85 -1.60 -4.82
CA TYR A 338 25.98 -3.07 -4.79
C TYR A 338 25.06 -3.75 -5.80
N LEU A 339 23.95 -3.12 -6.15
CA LEU A 339 22.99 -3.65 -7.11
C LEU A 339 22.19 -2.48 -7.70
N THR A 340 22.13 -2.38 -9.02
CA THR A 340 21.28 -1.41 -9.70
C THR A 340 19.84 -1.90 -9.65
N VAL A 341 19.04 -1.39 -8.70
CA VAL A 341 17.61 -1.72 -8.57
C VAL A 341 16.79 -0.64 -9.28
N ASN A 342 16.07 -1.05 -10.34
CA ASN A 342 15.16 -0.20 -11.08
C ASN A 342 13.72 -0.57 -10.73
N ASP A 343 12.93 0.39 -10.24
CA ASP A 343 11.52 0.20 -9.91
C ASP A 343 11.28 -0.81 -8.77
N ASN A 344 11.98 -0.63 -7.64
CA ASN A 344 11.75 -1.33 -6.38
C ASN A 344 11.61 -2.87 -6.53
N ILE A 345 10.49 -3.45 -6.07
CA ILE A 345 10.23 -4.89 -6.14
C ILE A 345 10.08 -5.38 -7.59
N ASN A 346 9.62 -4.52 -8.52
CA ASN A 346 9.41 -4.86 -9.92
C ASN A 346 10.73 -5.17 -10.64
N HIS A 347 11.85 -4.62 -10.17
CA HIS A 347 13.19 -5.00 -10.63
C HIS A 347 13.40 -6.52 -10.62
N PHE A 348 12.85 -7.17 -9.59
CA PHE A 348 13.03 -8.58 -9.30
C PHE A 348 11.92 -9.45 -9.88
N VAL A 349 10.90 -8.86 -10.53
CA VAL A 349 9.73 -9.54 -11.09
C VAL A 349 9.76 -9.45 -12.62
N LYS A 350 10.39 -10.44 -13.28
CA LYS A 350 10.55 -10.52 -14.74
C LYS A 350 9.82 -11.74 -15.32
N GLY A 351 10.18 -12.18 -16.53
CA GLY A 351 9.58 -13.34 -17.18
C GLY A 351 9.87 -14.66 -16.45
N ALA A 352 8.87 -15.56 -16.37
CA ALA A 352 8.93 -16.83 -15.65
C ALA A 352 10.19 -17.69 -15.93
N LEU A 353 10.66 -17.70 -17.18
CA LEU A 353 11.82 -18.50 -17.61
C LEU A 353 13.16 -17.84 -17.29
N GLU A 354 13.23 -16.51 -17.29
CA GLU A 354 14.46 -15.77 -17.06
C GLU A 354 14.97 -15.99 -15.64
N TYR A 355 16.27 -16.27 -15.49
CA TYR A 355 16.87 -16.42 -14.15
C TYR A 355 16.99 -15.09 -13.40
N ASP A 356 16.92 -13.97 -14.13
CA ASP A 356 16.89 -12.63 -13.52
C ASP A 356 15.51 -12.28 -12.95
N PHE A 357 14.50 -13.15 -13.13
CA PHE A 357 13.30 -13.17 -12.29
C PHE A 357 13.63 -13.89 -10.99
N TRP A 358 13.58 -13.18 -9.86
CA TRP A 358 14.08 -13.74 -8.61
C TRP A 358 13.07 -14.66 -7.91
N ASN A 359 13.59 -15.73 -7.30
CA ASN A 359 12.82 -16.57 -6.38
C ASN A 359 12.90 -16.05 -4.93
N SER A 360 11.97 -16.47 -4.06
CA SER A 360 11.91 -16.00 -2.67
C SER A 360 13.13 -16.34 -1.83
N LYS A 361 13.76 -17.51 -2.00
CA LYS A 361 14.97 -17.91 -1.26
C LYS A 361 16.14 -17.00 -1.61
N GLY A 362 16.32 -16.71 -2.91
CA GLY A 362 17.31 -15.74 -3.39
C GLY A 362 17.08 -14.34 -2.84
N LEU A 363 15.84 -13.84 -2.91
CA LEU A 363 15.49 -12.52 -2.38
C LEU A 363 15.65 -12.41 -0.87
N ILE A 364 15.19 -13.40 -0.10
CA ILE A 364 15.38 -13.41 1.35
C ILE A 364 16.87 -13.37 1.69
N TYR A 365 17.71 -14.14 0.97
CA TYR A 365 19.16 -14.10 1.18
C TYR A 365 19.73 -12.69 0.95
N LEU A 366 19.39 -12.05 -0.18
CA LEU A 366 19.80 -10.66 -0.47
C LEU A 366 19.29 -9.70 0.60
N PHE A 367 17.99 -9.71 0.85
CA PHE A 367 17.33 -8.75 1.73
C PHE A 367 17.78 -8.87 3.18
N LYS A 368 18.07 -10.08 3.66
CA LYS A 368 18.65 -10.30 4.99
C LYS A 368 20.05 -9.72 5.13
N ASN A 369 20.92 -9.95 4.14
CA ASN A 369 22.30 -9.44 4.20
C ASN A 369 22.38 -7.91 4.13
N PHE A 370 21.37 -7.26 3.54
CA PHE A 370 21.33 -5.81 3.36
C PHE A 370 20.13 -5.14 4.06
N ILE A 371 19.60 -5.77 5.11
CA ILE A 371 18.36 -5.34 5.78
C ILE A 371 18.42 -3.91 6.33
N ASN A 372 19.59 -3.46 6.76
CA ASN A 372 19.80 -2.11 7.28
C ASN A 372 20.19 -1.10 6.20
N ASP A 373 20.39 -1.55 4.95
CA ASP A 373 21.00 -0.75 3.89
C ASP A 373 20.07 -0.47 2.71
N PHE A 374 19.22 -1.42 2.32
CA PHE A 374 18.48 -1.32 1.06
C PHE A 374 17.10 -0.66 1.20
N PHE A 375 16.51 -0.70 2.39
CA PHE A 375 15.08 -0.50 2.53
C PHE A 375 14.72 0.84 3.17
N GLU A 376 13.78 1.53 2.54
CA GLU A 376 13.13 2.71 3.11
C GLU A 376 11.61 2.57 2.95
N ILE A 377 10.88 2.92 4.01
CA ILE A 377 9.42 3.03 3.97
C ILE A 377 9.06 4.44 4.42
N LYS A 378 8.40 5.20 3.54
CA LYS A 378 8.04 6.60 3.82
C LYS A 378 6.87 6.69 4.78
N ILE A 379 6.99 7.54 5.80
CA ILE A 379 5.88 7.86 6.71
C ILE A 379 4.90 8.78 5.98
N PRO A 380 3.65 8.36 5.78
CA PRO A 380 2.68 9.20 5.10
C PRO A 380 2.34 10.42 5.97
N LYS A 381 1.98 11.53 5.33
CA LYS A 381 1.73 12.82 6.00
C LYS A 381 0.75 12.74 7.17
N HIS A 382 -0.19 11.80 7.16
CA HIS A 382 -1.16 11.62 8.23
C HIS A 382 -0.58 10.99 9.50
N LYS A 383 0.47 10.18 9.38
CA LYS A 383 1.16 9.53 10.51
C LYS A 383 2.36 10.30 11.04
N GLN A 384 2.82 11.35 10.33
CA GLN A 384 4.00 12.14 10.74
C GLN A 384 3.88 12.83 12.11
N ASN A 385 2.67 12.96 12.68
CA ASN A 385 2.47 13.48 14.03
C ASN A 385 2.58 12.41 15.13
N GLU A 386 2.43 11.14 14.77
CA GLU A 386 2.39 9.98 15.67
C GLU A 386 3.69 9.16 15.58
N ASP A 387 4.20 8.99 14.36
CA ASP A 387 5.28 8.06 14.04
C ASP A 387 6.61 8.79 13.75
N ILE A 388 7.72 8.09 14.02
CA ILE A 388 9.11 8.56 13.79
C ILE A 388 9.77 7.82 12.63
N LEU A 389 9.68 6.49 12.61
CA LEU A 389 10.41 5.63 11.68
C LEU A 389 9.66 4.32 11.47
N TYR A 390 9.67 3.83 10.23
CA TYR A 390 9.31 2.46 9.90
C TYR A 390 10.58 1.71 9.47
N LYS A 391 10.85 0.56 10.09
CA LYS A 391 12.05 -0.24 9.81
C LYS A 391 11.70 -1.69 9.58
N ILE A 392 12.19 -2.27 8.49
CA ILE A 392 12.16 -3.73 8.33
C ILE A 392 13.20 -4.33 9.28
N ILE A 393 12.74 -5.15 10.21
CA ILE A 393 13.61 -5.83 11.19
C ILE A 393 13.87 -7.28 10.81
N ASP A 394 12.99 -7.88 9.99
CA ASP A 394 13.17 -9.25 9.54
C ASP A 394 12.48 -9.56 8.21
N PHE A 395 12.88 -10.69 7.61
CA PHE A 395 12.33 -11.28 6.39
C PHE A 395 12.26 -12.80 6.55
N GLU A 396 11.09 -13.36 6.40
CA GLU A 396 10.77 -14.76 6.66
C GLU A 396 10.09 -15.39 5.43
N TYR A 397 10.16 -16.72 5.36
CA TYR A 397 9.28 -17.50 4.49
C TYR A 397 7.84 -17.44 5.03
N THR A 398 6.86 -17.83 4.22
CA THR A 398 5.46 -17.87 4.65
C THR A 398 4.70 -19.03 4.00
N PRO A 399 3.84 -19.73 4.76
CA PRO A 399 2.98 -20.79 4.22
C PRO A 399 1.78 -20.27 3.40
N TYR A 400 1.57 -18.95 3.33
CA TYR A 400 0.39 -18.38 2.66
C TYR A 400 0.32 -18.75 1.18
N LEU A 401 -0.91 -18.93 0.69
CA LEU A 401 -1.23 -19.53 -0.62
C LEU A 401 -0.61 -20.93 -0.87
N GLY A 402 -0.02 -21.59 0.14
CA GLY A 402 0.69 -22.86 -0.05
C GLY A 402 1.84 -22.76 -1.05
N THR A 403 2.50 -21.60 -1.14
CA THR A 403 3.54 -21.32 -2.15
C THR A 403 4.77 -20.64 -1.54
N ASN A 404 5.92 -20.82 -2.19
CA ASN A 404 7.14 -20.09 -1.86
C ASN A 404 7.31 -18.85 -2.76
N GLN A 405 6.26 -18.40 -3.45
CA GLN A 405 6.32 -17.22 -4.32
C GLN A 405 6.02 -15.90 -3.60
N ILE A 406 5.84 -15.96 -2.29
CA ILE A 406 5.65 -14.80 -1.42
C ILE A 406 6.67 -14.90 -0.29
N LEU A 407 7.17 -13.76 0.16
CA LEU A 407 7.94 -13.63 1.38
C LEU A 407 7.24 -12.68 2.35
N LYS A 408 7.59 -12.82 3.63
CA LYS A 408 7.05 -12.06 4.74
C LYS A 408 8.13 -11.10 5.25
N ALA A 409 7.82 -9.83 5.43
CA ALA A 409 8.65 -8.85 6.13
C ALA A 409 8.03 -8.52 7.49
N ILE A 410 8.88 -8.31 8.48
CA ILE A 410 8.47 -7.81 9.79
C ILE A 410 8.86 -6.33 9.89
N VAL A 411 7.86 -5.47 9.99
CA VAL A 411 8.00 -4.01 10.01
C VAL A 411 7.78 -3.51 11.43
N ARG A 412 8.79 -2.85 12.00
CA ARG A 412 8.68 -2.14 13.27
C ARG A 412 8.32 -0.68 13.03
N VAL A 413 7.23 -0.24 13.65
CA VAL A 413 6.81 1.16 13.68
C VAL A 413 7.26 1.78 15.00
N PHE A 414 8.13 2.78 14.92
CA PHE A 414 8.57 3.56 16.08
C PHE A 414 7.70 4.80 16.24
N LYS A 415 7.16 5.00 17.45
CA LYS A 415 6.26 6.09 17.81
C LYS A 415 7.02 7.25 18.44
N LYS A 416 6.42 8.45 18.40
CA LYS A 416 7.00 9.65 19.03
C LYS A 416 7.06 9.59 20.55
N ASP A 417 6.21 8.79 21.17
CA ASP A 417 6.23 8.51 22.61
C ASP A 417 7.30 7.47 23.02
N LYS A 418 8.15 7.04 22.07
CA LYS A 418 9.21 6.02 22.21
C LYS A 418 8.69 4.57 22.28
N SER A 419 7.38 4.33 22.19
CA SER A 419 6.87 2.97 22.02
C SER A 419 7.15 2.46 20.60
N TYR A 420 7.00 1.15 20.41
CA TYR A 420 7.04 0.53 19.08
C TYR A 420 5.98 -0.57 18.96
N LYS A 421 5.58 -0.87 17.74
CA LYS A 421 4.70 -2.01 17.41
C LYS A 421 5.20 -2.69 16.15
N ASP A 422 5.17 -4.01 16.15
CA ASP A 422 5.60 -4.83 15.03
C ASP A 422 4.40 -5.30 14.21
N TYR A 423 4.58 -5.31 12.89
CA TYR A 423 3.58 -5.65 11.91
C TYR A 423 4.15 -6.64 10.89
N VAL A 424 3.27 -7.39 10.25
CA VAL A 424 3.61 -8.27 9.14
C VAL A 424 3.28 -7.63 7.80
N TRP A 425 4.15 -7.79 6.80
CA TRP A 425 3.93 -7.27 5.45
C TRP A 425 4.38 -8.28 4.40
N PHE A 426 3.53 -8.59 3.41
CA PHE A 426 3.82 -9.59 2.39
C PHE A 426 4.35 -8.96 1.11
N SER A 427 5.26 -9.65 0.42
CA SER A 427 5.89 -9.12 -0.80
C SER A 427 4.94 -8.80 -1.94
N SER A 428 3.79 -9.49 -2.00
CA SER A 428 2.72 -9.17 -2.94
C SER A 428 2.11 -7.78 -2.72
N ASN A 429 2.32 -7.19 -1.54
CA ASN A 429 1.77 -5.89 -1.14
C ASN A 429 2.87 -4.83 -0.95
N PHE A 430 4.10 -5.08 -1.40
CA PHE A 430 5.20 -4.11 -1.35
C PHE A 430 5.00 -2.93 -2.31
N ASP A 431 4.11 -3.10 -3.28
CA ASP A 431 3.62 -2.10 -4.21
C ASP A 431 2.12 -2.31 -4.48
N ASP A 432 1.59 -1.61 -5.49
CA ASP A 432 0.18 -1.67 -5.89
C ASP A 432 -0.12 -2.66 -7.02
N HIS A 433 0.82 -3.52 -7.40
CA HIS A 433 0.68 -4.45 -8.53
C HIS A 433 0.41 -5.90 -8.14
N GLY A 434 0.67 -6.33 -6.90
CA GLY A 434 0.23 -7.65 -6.45
C GLY A 434 1.12 -8.80 -6.92
N HIS A 435 2.43 -8.57 -7.07
CA HIS A 435 3.33 -9.53 -7.71
C HIS A 435 3.58 -10.82 -6.94
N ARG A 436 3.79 -11.90 -7.69
CA ARG A 436 4.33 -13.18 -7.18
C ARG A 436 5.76 -13.35 -7.69
N LEU A 437 6.62 -13.91 -6.86
CA LEU A 437 8.01 -14.22 -7.20
C LEU A 437 8.09 -15.49 -8.06
N LYS A 438 9.27 -15.79 -8.60
CA LYS A 438 9.48 -16.93 -9.50
C LYS A 438 9.03 -18.26 -8.88
N GLY A 439 8.29 -19.04 -9.66
CA GLY A 439 7.90 -20.41 -9.32
C GLY A 439 9.08 -21.40 -9.30
N GLN A 440 8.82 -22.62 -8.86
CA GLN A 440 9.86 -23.64 -8.68
C GLN A 440 10.05 -24.48 -9.94
N ILE A 441 11.28 -24.60 -10.41
CA ILE A 441 11.66 -25.51 -11.50
C ILE A 441 11.80 -26.92 -10.91
N PHE A 442 11.05 -27.89 -11.42
CA PHE A 442 11.06 -29.27 -10.90
C PHE A 442 11.68 -30.29 -11.89
N LYS A 443 12.20 -29.81 -13.02
CA LYS A 443 12.96 -30.61 -14.00
C LYS A 443 14.38 -30.05 -14.13
N ASN A 444 15.38 -30.92 -14.19
CA ASN A 444 16.77 -30.50 -14.39
C ASN A 444 17.03 -30.09 -15.85
N LYS A 445 16.49 -28.94 -16.23
CA LYS A 445 16.60 -28.32 -17.56
C LYS A 445 17.16 -26.91 -17.43
N TYR A 446 17.72 -26.36 -18.50
CA TYR A 446 18.32 -25.01 -18.49
C TYR A 446 17.68 -24.14 -19.56
N TYR A 447 17.33 -22.90 -19.21
CA TYR A 447 16.74 -21.96 -20.17
C TYR A 447 17.81 -21.36 -21.09
N ASP A 448 17.66 -21.61 -22.38
CA ASP A 448 18.41 -20.99 -23.46
C ASP A 448 17.42 -20.48 -24.52
N SER A 449 17.37 -19.16 -24.71
CA SER A 449 16.42 -18.51 -25.61
C SER A 449 16.64 -18.85 -27.08
N GLN A 450 17.81 -19.39 -27.44
CA GLN A 450 18.16 -19.78 -28.80
C GLN A 450 18.06 -21.29 -29.04
N SER A 451 17.71 -22.08 -28.02
CA SER A 451 17.69 -23.54 -28.10
C SER A 451 16.28 -24.10 -28.25
N SER A 452 16.12 -25.06 -29.16
CA SER A 452 14.91 -25.89 -29.28
C SER A 452 15.11 -27.30 -28.70
N SER A 453 16.19 -27.52 -27.95
CA SER A 453 16.51 -28.82 -27.33
C SER A 453 15.41 -29.27 -26.36
N PRO A 454 15.13 -30.58 -26.23
CA PRO A 454 14.29 -31.12 -25.15
C PRO A 454 14.77 -30.76 -23.74
N GLU A 455 16.06 -30.43 -23.59
CA GLU A 455 16.67 -29.96 -22.34
C GLU A 455 16.43 -28.47 -22.06
N ASN A 456 15.80 -27.75 -23.00
CA ASN A 456 15.46 -26.35 -22.81
C ASN A 456 14.28 -26.22 -21.85
N LEU A 457 14.40 -25.31 -20.88
CA LEU A 457 13.37 -25.07 -19.87
C LEU A 457 12.14 -24.39 -20.49
N THR A 458 10.95 -24.93 -20.24
CA THR A 458 9.67 -24.32 -20.62
C THR A 458 8.85 -23.96 -19.38
N THR A 459 7.73 -23.24 -19.58
CA THR A 459 6.85 -22.83 -18.48
C THR A 459 6.14 -24.00 -17.81
N GLU A 460 6.01 -25.14 -18.51
CA GLU A 460 5.43 -26.37 -17.99
C GLU A 460 6.35 -27.08 -16.98
N ASP A 461 7.66 -26.85 -17.09
CA ASP A 461 8.67 -27.35 -16.16
C ASP A 461 8.72 -26.52 -14.85
N ILE A 462 7.90 -25.47 -14.74
CA ILE A 462 7.83 -24.57 -13.59
C ILE A 462 6.50 -24.75 -12.87
N TRP A 463 6.57 -25.17 -11.61
CA TRP A 463 5.42 -25.15 -10.72
C TRP A 463 5.12 -23.71 -10.30
N ASN A 464 3.92 -23.25 -10.68
CA ASN A 464 3.40 -21.95 -10.28
C ASN A 464 2.10 -22.09 -9.49
N TYR A 465 1.91 -21.20 -8.51
CA TYR A 465 0.64 -21.11 -7.80
C TYR A 465 -0.47 -20.58 -8.73
N THR A 466 -1.51 -21.38 -8.93
CA THR A 466 -2.64 -21.07 -9.83
C THR A 466 -3.98 -20.91 -9.12
N GLY A 467 -4.05 -20.95 -7.79
CA GLY A 467 -5.31 -20.95 -7.02
C GLY A 467 -6.08 -22.29 -7.09
N LEU A 468 -5.97 -23.01 -8.20
CA LEU A 468 -6.39 -24.39 -8.33
C LEU A 468 -5.32 -25.29 -7.71
N ASN A 469 -5.70 -26.14 -6.73
CA ASN A 469 -4.84 -27.05 -5.96
C ASN A 469 -3.96 -27.99 -6.83
N LYS A 470 -2.91 -27.46 -7.46
CA LYS A 470 -1.84 -28.27 -8.06
C LYS A 470 -0.85 -28.66 -6.97
N LYS A 471 -0.81 -29.95 -6.67
CA LYS A 471 0.19 -30.56 -5.79
C LYS A 471 1.60 -30.16 -6.22
N ILE A 472 2.45 -29.80 -5.25
CA ILE A 472 3.86 -29.49 -5.49
C ILE A 472 4.55 -30.78 -5.97
N PRO A 473 5.18 -30.82 -7.16
CA PRO A 473 5.87 -32.00 -7.66
C PRO A 473 7.07 -32.38 -6.79
N LYS A 474 7.47 -33.65 -6.85
CA LYS A 474 8.75 -34.10 -6.28
C LYS A 474 9.92 -33.34 -6.93
N GLY A 475 10.89 -32.98 -6.09
CA GLY A 475 12.08 -32.24 -6.50
C GLY A 475 13.15 -33.06 -7.23
N ILE A 476 14.21 -32.36 -7.62
CA ILE A 476 15.39 -32.87 -8.33
C ILE A 476 16.41 -33.36 -7.30
N SER A 477 16.95 -34.57 -7.50
CA SER A 477 17.97 -35.12 -6.61
C SER A 477 19.33 -34.41 -6.78
N PHE A 478 20.19 -34.42 -5.75
CA PHE A 478 21.54 -33.88 -5.89
C PHE A 478 22.36 -34.58 -6.97
N LYS A 479 22.23 -35.91 -7.09
CA LYS A 479 22.92 -36.69 -8.14
C LYS A 479 22.56 -36.18 -9.52
N GLU A 480 21.28 -35.97 -9.77
CA GLU A 480 20.77 -35.43 -11.03
C GLU A 480 21.25 -34.00 -11.26
N PHE A 481 21.11 -33.12 -10.25
CA PHE A 481 21.45 -31.71 -10.38
C PHE A 481 22.94 -31.47 -10.63
N PHE A 482 23.82 -32.17 -9.90
CA PHE A 482 25.27 -32.05 -10.05
C PHE A 482 25.83 -32.92 -11.18
N ASN A 483 25.04 -33.86 -11.73
CA ASN A 483 25.54 -34.95 -12.58
C ASN A 483 26.70 -35.74 -11.93
N PHE A 484 26.62 -35.89 -10.61
CA PHE A 484 27.67 -36.48 -9.78
C PHE A 484 27.08 -36.89 -8.43
N GLN A 485 27.42 -38.09 -7.95
CA GLN A 485 26.98 -38.53 -6.63
C GLN A 485 27.83 -37.87 -5.52
N PRO A 486 27.25 -37.08 -4.60
CA PRO A 486 27.99 -36.54 -3.45
C PRO A 486 28.67 -37.66 -2.65
N VAL A 487 29.91 -37.40 -2.23
CA VAL A 487 30.76 -38.40 -1.55
C VAL A 487 30.58 -38.30 -0.04
N LYS A 488 30.56 -39.43 0.67
CA LYS A 488 30.58 -39.42 2.14
C LYS A 488 31.88 -38.82 2.68
N LYS A 489 31.81 -38.27 3.89
CA LYS A 489 32.99 -37.72 4.56
C LYS A 489 34.07 -38.80 4.72
N ASN A 490 35.28 -38.51 4.24
CA ASN A 490 36.47 -39.40 4.22
C ASN A 490 36.45 -40.54 3.20
N GLU A 491 35.48 -40.57 2.28
CA GLU A 491 35.50 -41.49 1.14
C GLU A 491 36.11 -40.80 -0.10
N VAL A 492 36.66 -41.61 -1.00
CA VAL A 492 37.15 -41.15 -2.31
C VAL A 492 36.12 -41.54 -3.35
N SER A 493 35.69 -40.57 -4.18
CA SER A 493 34.76 -40.83 -5.28
C SER A 493 35.30 -41.86 -6.24
N THR A 494 34.45 -42.81 -6.67
CA THR A 494 34.72 -43.66 -7.83
C THR A 494 34.29 -43.00 -9.14
N GLU A 495 33.53 -41.91 -9.09
CA GLU A 495 33.11 -41.10 -10.25
C GLU A 495 34.11 -39.98 -10.53
N ASP A 496 34.38 -39.72 -11.81
CA ASP A 496 35.17 -38.57 -12.26
C ASP A 496 34.41 -37.26 -11.97
N ILE A 497 35.01 -36.39 -11.16
CA ILE A 497 34.47 -35.06 -10.81
C ILE A 497 34.22 -34.20 -12.05
N ASN A 498 34.91 -34.48 -13.18
CA ASN A 498 34.70 -33.73 -14.41
C ASN A 498 33.28 -33.87 -14.99
N LYS A 499 32.50 -34.88 -14.59
CA LYS A 499 31.09 -34.99 -14.97
C LYS A 499 30.24 -33.80 -14.51
N VAL A 500 30.66 -33.09 -13.45
CA VAL A 500 29.95 -31.90 -12.97
C VAL A 500 29.94 -30.79 -14.02
N TYR A 501 30.99 -30.68 -14.84
CA TYR A 501 31.07 -29.67 -15.90
C TYR A 501 30.08 -29.92 -17.05
N THR A 502 29.52 -31.12 -17.14
CA THR A 502 28.46 -31.48 -18.09
C THR A 502 27.06 -31.50 -17.46
N SER A 503 26.92 -31.02 -16.20
CA SER A 503 25.62 -30.84 -15.57
C SER A 503 24.72 -29.90 -16.40
N VAL A 504 23.43 -30.26 -16.53
CA VAL A 504 22.49 -29.52 -17.37
C VAL A 504 22.32 -28.09 -16.86
N ALA A 505 22.12 -27.93 -15.55
CA ALA A 505 21.83 -26.65 -14.91
C ALA A 505 22.95 -26.17 -13.97
N PHE A 506 23.42 -26.99 -13.03
CA PHE A 506 24.26 -26.54 -11.91
C PHE A 506 25.49 -25.71 -12.32
N TYR A 507 26.38 -26.25 -13.16
CA TYR A 507 27.62 -25.56 -13.52
C TYR A 507 27.35 -24.29 -14.33
N LYS A 508 26.36 -24.32 -15.24
CA LYS A 508 25.94 -23.15 -16.02
C LYS A 508 25.42 -22.02 -15.13
N LEU A 509 24.62 -22.35 -14.13
CA LEU A 509 24.06 -21.38 -13.18
C LEU A 509 25.15 -20.81 -12.25
N LEU A 510 26.12 -21.62 -11.86
CA LEU A 510 27.27 -21.17 -11.08
C LEU A 510 28.11 -20.16 -11.86
N LEU A 511 28.43 -20.45 -13.13
CA LEU A 511 29.11 -19.51 -14.03
C LEU A 511 28.26 -18.24 -14.25
N LYS A 512 26.94 -18.37 -14.41
CA LYS A 512 26.07 -17.20 -14.55
C LYS A 512 26.12 -16.32 -13.30
N ALA A 513 26.15 -16.89 -12.10
CA ALA A 513 26.25 -16.13 -10.86
C ALA A 513 27.57 -15.34 -10.77
N THR A 514 28.68 -15.93 -11.19
CA THR A 514 30.01 -15.27 -11.14
C THR A 514 30.15 -14.21 -12.23
N ASN A 515 29.59 -14.45 -13.42
CA ASN A 515 29.59 -13.50 -14.53
C ASN A 515 28.80 -12.21 -14.22
N ASN A 516 27.75 -12.26 -13.38
CA ASN A 516 27.07 -11.05 -12.91
C ASN A 516 27.98 -10.13 -12.08
N LEU A 517 29.10 -10.66 -11.59
CA LEU A 517 30.10 -9.92 -10.87
C LEU A 517 31.34 -9.66 -11.72
N GLN A 518 31.30 -9.78 -13.05
CA GLN A 518 32.50 -9.52 -13.87
C GLN A 518 32.92 -8.05 -13.83
N ASP A 519 31.98 -7.13 -14.07
CA ASP A 519 32.19 -5.67 -14.09
C ASP A 519 31.63 -5.00 -12.83
N PHE A 520 31.82 -5.65 -11.68
CA PHE A 520 31.27 -5.16 -10.42
C PHE A 520 32.05 -3.95 -9.91
N LYS A 521 31.35 -2.85 -9.60
CA LYS A 521 31.93 -1.56 -9.19
C LYS A 521 32.83 -1.60 -7.93
N TYR A 522 32.79 -2.69 -7.18
CA TYR A 522 33.63 -2.88 -5.99
C TYR A 522 34.90 -3.70 -6.25
N TRP A 523 35.21 -4.00 -7.51
CA TRP A 523 36.56 -4.40 -7.88
C TRP A 523 37.48 -3.19 -7.96
N ASN A 524 38.77 -3.40 -7.75
CA ASN A 524 39.77 -2.34 -7.90
C ASN A 524 39.87 -1.99 -9.39
N ASN A 525 39.44 -0.80 -9.80
CA ASN A 525 39.20 -0.42 -11.20
C ASN A 525 38.08 -1.22 -11.91
N ASP A 526 37.04 -1.63 -11.18
CA ASP A 526 35.83 -2.28 -11.71
C ASP A 526 36.06 -3.62 -12.44
N ILE A 527 37.25 -4.22 -12.37
CA ILE A 527 37.56 -5.54 -12.95
C ILE A 527 38.14 -6.53 -11.93
N ARG A 528 37.62 -7.76 -11.89
CA ARG A 528 38.03 -8.83 -10.95
C ARG A 528 39.52 -9.14 -11.03
N GLN A 529 40.10 -9.12 -12.23
CA GLN A 529 41.51 -9.47 -12.49
C GLN A 529 42.51 -8.49 -11.86
N SER A 530 42.05 -7.31 -11.41
CA SER A 530 42.89 -6.34 -10.69
C SER A 530 42.70 -6.41 -9.17
N TYR A 531 41.80 -7.28 -8.69
CA TYR A 531 41.49 -7.42 -7.28
C TYR A 531 42.32 -8.52 -6.61
N GLU A 532 42.82 -8.23 -5.41
CA GLU A 532 43.61 -9.18 -4.63
C GLU A 532 42.67 -10.17 -3.91
N ALA A 533 42.72 -11.44 -4.32
CA ALA A 533 41.83 -12.50 -3.81
C ALA A 533 41.85 -12.62 -2.27
N SER A 534 43.01 -12.41 -1.65
CA SER A 534 43.22 -12.50 -0.21
C SER A 534 42.44 -11.47 0.61
N PHE A 535 41.91 -10.42 -0.01
CA PHE A 535 41.06 -9.42 0.67
C PHE A 535 39.60 -9.87 0.80
N LEU A 536 39.19 -10.92 0.09
CA LEU A 536 37.84 -11.46 0.24
C LEU A 536 37.77 -12.40 1.44
N HIS A 537 36.75 -12.16 2.26
CA HIS A 537 36.34 -13.01 3.36
C HIS A 537 34.83 -13.24 3.27
N THR A 538 34.29 -14.15 4.08
CA THR A 538 32.85 -14.52 4.06
C THR A 538 31.92 -13.31 4.14
N ASP A 539 32.27 -12.31 4.96
CA ASP A 539 31.45 -11.10 5.13
C ASP A 539 31.59 -10.02 4.06
N SER A 540 32.49 -10.19 3.07
CA SER A 540 32.73 -9.21 2.01
C SER A 540 31.48 -9.03 1.16
N PHE A 541 31.21 -7.80 0.70
CA PHE A 541 30.03 -7.49 -0.11
C PHE A 541 29.98 -8.31 -1.41
N GLN A 542 31.13 -8.55 -2.04
CA GLN A 542 31.27 -9.38 -3.24
C GLN A 542 30.78 -10.81 -2.99
N ILE A 543 31.15 -11.40 -1.84
CA ILE A 543 30.72 -12.76 -1.46
C ILE A 543 29.23 -12.77 -1.11
N LYS A 544 28.71 -11.75 -0.43
CA LYS A 544 27.28 -11.62 -0.14
C LYS A 544 26.43 -11.53 -1.40
N ILE A 545 26.83 -10.70 -2.39
CA ILE A 545 26.13 -10.57 -3.67
C ILE A 545 26.27 -11.85 -4.51
N LEU A 546 27.46 -12.45 -4.57
CA LEU A 546 27.65 -13.74 -5.24
C LEU A 546 26.71 -14.80 -4.65
N ALA A 547 26.66 -14.89 -3.33
CA ALA A 547 25.80 -15.83 -2.62
C ALA A 547 24.31 -15.54 -2.88
N SER A 548 23.89 -14.27 -3.00
CA SER A 548 22.53 -13.91 -3.42
C SER A 548 22.20 -14.43 -4.82
N PHE A 549 23.09 -14.26 -5.80
CA PHE A 549 22.89 -14.82 -7.15
C PHE A 549 22.90 -16.35 -7.16
N ILE A 550 23.78 -16.99 -6.41
CA ILE A 550 23.81 -18.45 -6.26
C ILE A 550 22.48 -18.96 -5.68
N ASN A 551 22.00 -18.36 -4.58
CA ASN A 551 20.72 -18.71 -3.99
C ASN A 551 19.56 -18.45 -4.97
N ASN A 552 19.60 -17.34 -5.71
CA ASN A 552 18.56 -17.03 -6.69
C ASN A 552 18.53 -18.02 -7.87
N TYR A 553 19.68 -18.39 -8.40
CA TYR A 553 19.75 -19.22 -9.60
C TYR A 553 19.59 -20.70 -9.28
N MET A 554 20.29 -21.19 -8.26
CA MET A 554 20.25 -22.62 -7.91
C MET A 554 18.96 -22.98 -7.16
N LEU A 555 18.46 -22.13 -6.26
CA LEU A 555 17.25 -22.44 -5.49
C LEU A 555 15.95 -22.03 -6.20
N ALA A 556 16.04 -21.58 -7.45
CA ALA A 556 14.90 -21.62 -8.36
C ALA A 556 14.50 -23.07 -8.68
N TYR A 557 15.43 -24.03 -8.53
CA TYR A 557 15.17 -25.46 -8.67
C TYR A 557 14.73 -26.06 -7.33
N ALA A 558 13.75 -26.96 -7.39
CA ALA A 558 13.24 -27.70 -6.23
C ALA A 558 14.21 -28.83 -5.83
N LEU A 559 15.34 -28.49 -5.20
CA LEU A 559 16.39 -29.45 -4.86
C LEU A 559 16.02 -30.31 -3.63
N ASN A 560 15.88 -31.61 -3.84
CA ASN A 560 15.44 -32.61 -2.86
C ASN A 560 14.13 -32.25 -2.13
N ASN A 561 13.24 -31.54 -2.79
CA ASN A 561 11.90 -31.29 -2.26
C ASN A 561 11.07 -32.59 -2.24
N GLU A 562 10.34 -32.80 -1.15
CA GLU A 562 9.32 -33.84 -1.05
C GLU A 562 8.05 -33.41 -1.80
N GLU A 563 7.35 -34.37 -2.40
CA GLU A 563 6.07 -34.12 -3.08
C GLU A 563 5.05 -33.56 -2.08
N GLU A 564 4.22 -32.61 -2.52
CA GLU A 564 3.19 -31.92 -1.73
C GLU A 564 3.69 -31.06 -0.57
N LYS A 565 4.99 -31.03 -0.26
CA LYS A 565 5.53 -30.30 0.90
C LYS A 565 6.41 -29.11 0.52
N LEU A 566 5.94 -27.92 0.90
CA LEU A 566 6.58 -26.65 0.53
C LEU A 566 7.96 -26.42 1.19
N PHE A 567 8.07 -26.64 2.50
CA PHE A 567 9.27 -26.34 3.29
C PHE A 567 10.14 -27.58 3.52
N THR A 568 10.51 -28.23 2.42
CA THR A 568 11.41 -29.38 2.38
C THR A 568 12.56 -29.15 1.41
N GLY A 569 13.57 -30.03 1.44
CA GLY A 569 14.77 -29.90 0.61
C GLY A 569 15.68 -28.77 1.06
N VAL A 570 16.25 -28.03 0.11
CA VAL A 570 17.23 -26.96 0.39
C VAL A 570 16.54 -25.63 0.68
N LYS A 571 16.78 -25.07 1.86
CA LYS A 571 16.29 -23.77 2.33
C LYS A 571 17.13 -22.60 1.82
N ARG A 572 18.45 -22.70 1.97
CA ARG A 572 19.44 -21.70 1.54
C ARG A 572 20.80 -22.35 1.24
N ILE A 573 21.66 -21.61 0.55
CA ILE A 573 23.07 -21.97 0.32
C ILE A 573 23.94 -20.96 1.07
N ASP A 574 24.62 -21.43 2.12
CA ASP A 574 25.57 -20.62 2.88
C ASP A 574 26.95 -20.68 2.20
N VAL A 575 27.43 -19.55 1.69
CA VAL A 575 28.74 -19.43 1.02
C VAL A 575 29.77 -18.89 2.00
N SER A 576 30.89 -19.59 2.12
CA SER A 576 32.00 -19.21 3.02
C SER A 576 33.32 -19.23 2.27
N VAL A 577 34.20 -18.28 2.61
CA VAL A 577 35.58 -18.27 2.12
C VAL A 577 36.42 -19.14 3.06
N LEU A 578 37.09 -20.14 2.50
CA LEU A 578 37.97 -21.02 3.25
C LEU A 578 39.38 -20.43 3.32
N PRO A 579 40.08 -20.56 4.47
CA PRO A 579 41.49 -20.25 4.54
C PRO A 579 42.25 -21.29 3.72
N THR A 580 42.91 -20.86 2.66
CA THR A 580 43.88 -21.68 1.93
C THR A 580 45.31 -21.20 2.21
N PRO A 581 46.32 -22.07 2.10
CA PRO A 581 47.68 -21.61 1.88
C PRO A 581 47.66 -20.65 0.69
N TYR A 582 48.46 -19.58 0.72
CA TYR A 582 48.43 -18.52 -0.29
C TYR A 582 48.50 -19.07 -1.73
N GLU A 583 47.35 -19.12 -2.41
CA GLU A 583 47.23 -19.48 -3.81
C GLU A 583 46.93 -18.21 -4.61
N VAL A 584 47.93 -17.74 -5.35
CA VAL A 584 47.85 -16.47 -6.10
C VAL A 584 46.68 -16.52 -7.08
N GLY A 585 45.85 -15.48 -7.05
CA GLY A 585 44.78 -15.29 -8.03
C GLY A 585 43.57 -16.23 -7.88
N LYS A 586 43.43 -16.96 -6.77
CA LYS A 586 42.31 -17.87 -6.50
C LYS A 586 41.64 -17.64 -5.15
N ILE A 587 40.36 -17.97 -5.07
CA ILE A 587 39.59 -17.99 -3.81
C ILE A 587 38.94 -19.35 -3.64
N HIS A 588 39.16 -19.98 -2.48
CA HIS A 588 38.49 -21.22 -2.15
C HIS A 588 37.16 -20.93 -1.42
N LEU A 589 36.05 -21.34 -2.03
CA LEU A 589 34.71 -21.19 -1.49
C LEU A 589 34.11 -22.54 -1.11
N LYS A 590 33.38 -22.56 0.00
CA LYS A 590 32.51 -23.67 0.40
C LYS A 590 31.06 -23.24 0.38
N LEU A 591 30.25 -23.94 -0.41
CA LEU A 591 28.81 -23.73 -0.56
C LEU A 591 28.09 -24.84 0.22
N ASN A 592 27.48 -24.50 1.36
CA ASN A 592 26.69 -25.44 2.16
C ASN A 592 25.21 -25.33 1.82
N PHE A 593 24.61 -26.40 1.32
CA PHE A 593 23.18 -26.47 1.05
C PHE A 593 22.46 -26.87 2.35
N MET A 594 21.77 -25.90 2.96
CA MET A 594 21.14 -26.05 4.27
C MET A 594 19.70 -26.51 4.12
N SER A 595 19.25 -27.45 4.95
CA SER A 595 17.87 -27.91 4.99
C SER A 595 16.95 -26.94 5.71
N TYR A 596 15.64 -27.15 5.56
CA TYR A 596 14.69 -26.70 6.58
C TYR A 596 14.84 -27.55 7.85
N ALA A 597 14.61 -26.96 9.02
CA ALA A 597 14.57 -27.69 10.30
C ALA A 597 13.27 -28.51 10.47
N GLY A 598 12.20 -28.15 9.75
CA GLY A 598 10.92 -28.84 9.73
C GLY A 598 9.85 -28.09 8.93
N GLU A 599 8.63 -28.61 8.88
CA GLU A 599 7.54 -28.08 8.03
C GLU A 599 7.04 -26.68 8.46
N ASN A 600 7.32 -26.27 9.70
CA ASN A 600 6.98 -24.94 10.23
C ASN A 600 8.20 -24.00 10.33
N ASP A 601 9.28 -24.31 9.62
CA ASP A 601 10.51 -23.51 9.63
C ASP A 601 10.43 -22.31 8.67
N TYR A 602 9.89 -21.19 9.16
CA TYR A 602 9.70 -19.98 8.38
C TYR A 602 10.81 -18.93 8.53
N LYS A 603 11.64 -19.02 9.57
CA LYS A 603 12.73 -18.07 9.80
C LYS A 603 13.85 -18.30 8.77
N TYR A 604 14.69 -17.30 8.52
CA TYR A 604 15.82 -17.48 7.61
C TYR A 604 16.89 -18.45 8.14
N LYS A 605 17.14 -18.42 9.45
CA LYS A 605 18.01 -19.35 10.19
C LYS A 605 17.26 -19.87 11.41
N THR A 606 17.28 -21.19 11.59
CA THR A 606 16.60 -21.89 12.67
C THR A 606 17.51 -22.95 13.27
N GLU A 607 17.39 -23.18 14.56
CA GLU A 607 18.07 -24.30 15.22
C GLU A 607 17.54 -25.64 14.68
N GLY A 608 18.43 -26.62 14.47
CA GLY A 608 18.08 -27.93 13.93
C GLY A 608 18.12 -28.06 12.39
N GLU A 609 18.51 -27.00 11.67
CA GLU A 609 18.86 -27.10 10.25
C GLU A 609 20.08 -27.98 10.03
N LYS A 610 20.03 -28.87 9.03
CA LYS A 610 21.14 -29.76 8.67
C LYS A 610 21.83 -29.32 7.40
N LYS A 611 23.12 -29.64 7.27
CA LYS A 611 23.81 -29.55 5.96
C LYS A 611 23.39 -30.77 5.16
N LEU A 612 22.92 -30.58 3.94
CA LEU A 612 22.53 -31.68 3.05
C LEU A 612 23.67 -32.07 2.10
N VAL A 613 24.39 -31.08 1.58
CA VAL A 613 25.58 -31.26 0.73
C VAL A 613 26.49 -30.04 0.86
N SER A 614 27.80 -30.24 0.71
CA SER A 614 28.78 -29.15 0.59
C SER A 614 29.54 -29.27 -0.72
N VAL A 615 29.62 -28.16 -1.46
CA VAL A 615 30.43 -28.05 -2.69
C VAL A 615 31.63 -27.16 -2.40
N TYR A 616 32.82 -27.65 -2.74
CA TYR A 616 34.08 -26.93 -2.61
C TYR A 616 34.54 -26.51 -4.00
N ILE A 617 34.76 -25.21 -4.18
CA ILE A 617 35.12 -24.62 -5.47
C ILE A 617 36.29 -23.65 -5.32
N TYR A 618 37.11 -23.56 -6.36
CA TYR A 618 38.02 -22.44 -6.54
C TYR A 618 37.39 -21.45 -7.53
N TRP A 619 37.29 -20.20 -7.11
CA TRP A 619 36.97 -19.07 -7.99
C TRP A 619 38.27 -18.43 -8.45
N ASN A 620 38.55 -18.55 -9.74
CA ASN A 620 39.82 -18.22 -10.36
C ASN A 620 39.80 -16.83 -11.00
N ASP A 621 40.91 -16.46 -11.66
CA ASP A 621 41.03 -15.23 -12.47
C ASP A 621 40.92 -13.93 -11.65
N PHE A 622 41.50 -13.96 -10.46
CA PHE A 622 41.88 -12.76 -9.70
C PHE A 622 43.30 -12.31 -10.07
N LYS A 623 43.76 -11.20 -9.47
CA LYS A 623 45.09 -10.66 -9.70
C LYS A 623 46.19 -11.69 -9.49
N GLY A 624 47.06 -11.84 -10.49
CA GLY A 624 48.18 -12.77 -10.49
C GLY A 624 47.84 -14.21 -10.91
N TYR A 625 46.60 -14.51 -11.31
CA TYR A 625 46.24 -15.84 -11.81
C TYR A 625 46.89 -16.14 -13.17
N GLU A 626 47.64 -17.24 -13.26
CA GLU A 626 48.21 -17.72 -14.52
C GLU A 626 47.22 -18.65 -15.25
N LYS A 627 46.71 -18.22 -16.41
CA LYS A 627 45.77 -19.01 -17.21
C LYS A 627 46.46 -20.22 -17.85
N LYS A 628 46.05 -21.41 -17.44
CA LYS A 628 46.43 -22.69 -18.08
C LYS A 628 45.59 -22.96 -19.33
N SER A 629 46.04 -23.90 -20.16
CA SER A 629 45.34 -24.30 -21.40
C SER A 629 43.94 -24.88 -21.18
N ASP A 630 43.67 -25.43 -20.00
CA ASP A 630 42.41 -26.02 -19.55
C ASP A 630 41.64 -25.09 -18.59
N TYR A 631 41.84 -23.77 -18.71
CA TYR A 631 41.28 -22.76 -17.82
C TYR A 631 39.78 -22.94 -17.57
N LYS A 632 39.41 -22.95 -16.28
CA LYS A 632 38.04 -22.86 -15.79
C LYS A 632 37.96 -21.69 -14.83
N GLU A 633 36.98 -20.80 -15.03
CA GLU A 633 36.71 -19.71 -14.08
C GLU A 633 36.32 -20.28 -12.70
N ILE A 634 35.58 -21.38 -12.70
CA ILE A 634 35.20 -22.11 -11.51
C ILE A 634 35.70 -23.54 -11.62
N GLU A 635 36.59 -23.93 -10.71
CA GLU A 635 37.09 -25.29 -10.59
C GLU A 635 36.40 -25.98 -9.42
N ILE A 636 35.74 -27.12 -9.67
CA ILE A 636 35.10 -27.93 -8.63
C ILE A 636 36.14 -28.87 -8.03
N GLU A 637 36.47 -28.66 -6.75
CA GLU A 637 37.40 -29.52 -6.01
C GLU A 637 36.72 -30.84 -5.64
N LYS A 638 35.56 -30.75 -4.96
CA LYS A 638 34.80 -31.90 -4.48
C LYS A 638 33.36 -31.54 -4.09
N ILE A 639 32.50 -32.55 -4.07
CA ILE A 639 31.11 -32.48 -3.60
C ILE A 639 30.94 -33.57 -2.54
N VAL A 640 30.58 -33.18 -1.31
CA VAL A 640 30.45 -34.11 -0.19
C VAL A 640 29.07 -34.05 0.43
N GLU A 641 28.56 -35.19 0.89
CA GLU A 641 27.34 -35.27 1.69
C GLU A 641 27.47 -34.40 2.95
N GLY A 642 26.37 -33.79 3.35
CA GLY A 642 26.36 -32.90 4.50
C GLY A 642 26.50 -33.65 5.83
N GLU A 643 27.10 -32.97 6.80
CA GLU A 643 27.32 -33.48 8.15
C GLU A 643 26.08 -33.18 9.03
N GLU A 644 25.75 -34.10 9.94
CA GLU A 644 24.75 -33.85 11.00
C GLU A 644 25.19 -32.74 11.97
#